data_AF-A0A0G1WSL8-F1
#
_entry.id   AF-A0A0G1WSL8-F1
#
_cell.length_a   1.000
_cell.length_b   1.000
_cell.length_c   1.000
_cell.angle_alpha   90.00
_cell.angle_beta   90.00
_cell.angle_gamma   90.00
#
_symmetry.space_group_name_H-M   'P 1'
#
loop_
_entity.id
_entity.type
_entity.pdbx_description
1 polymer ?
#
loop_
_entity_poly.entity_id
_entity_poly.type
_entity_poly.pdbx_seq_one_letter_code
_entity_poly.pdbx_strand_id
1 'polypeptide(L)'
;MNPDGLGNEIYGGVLFEPWLTEDPFAPPEPSCCSSVAFIPGIKGSRLYKKVGDSENQLWEPNRNADVEKLLMDANGVSLDLDIYTRDVIGRAFGAFDVYSGFIGFMDGLVSDGTIAGWRALPYDWRLAPDEVVRKGVETGGGNISYLSPVPAGELPFMIKEIEELAAVSQNGKVTLVTHSNGGLVAKSLLARLEALKTLGVTDLVDKIDRVIMVAAPQLGTPSAIAAMLHGDGEHMLGGFFLNKQTARVFAENLPGAYALLPSARYFDVVSDPVMTFSDDITSAANFGAYAPDISSFAELGQFFLAILDGRSDPAFGDNATPNILNPALLDSAESFHAAADAYLPPPHIKVVEIAGWGLDTPKGIRYDAKRDCPIFCSEYELEREEINTVEGDSVVVYPSVVSSSGTDYFFNIFDYNEDDSVSDLRNRKHSNILGAVSIQNFLRNMVTESNVLPNHITTSKPSLDGEDGRLTLSVFSPITIDAYDSANLHTGLIPSPIPDSDLIFFEEKIPNSYYKEFGEGKTVGLDGSGTYRIVMNGTGYGTFTFEKKEFSEDGSATTTTFTDLPVTPLTIAEVEVLPDATTTVIKLDSDGDGDTDFTLEPSDAFNPILFLNSLKLFVYSLDLPPKIERYFIKWIDKVIKGIEKGKIKNVEKKLKQAIKKLSHHKGHFKKIPEEDLNAIISMLNELLTNLK
;
A
#
# COMPACT_ATOMS: atom_id res chain seq x y z
N MET A 1 20.72 -46.66 43.32
CA MET A 1 19.90 -46.06 44.40
C MET A 1 20.44 -44.67 44.66
N ASN A 2 19.60 -43.65 44.47
CA ASN A 2 19.90 -42.24 44.72
C ASN A 2 19.71 -41.99 46.24
N PRO A 3 20.79 -41.81 47.01
CA PRO A 3 20.69 -41.68 48.47
C PRO A 3 19.97 -40.40 48.92
N ASP A 4 19.82 -39.41 48.03
CA ASP A 4 19.35 -38.07 48.35
C ASP A 4 18.02 -37.69 47.64
N GLY A 5 17.31 -38.66 47.07
CA GLY A 5 16.06 -38.42 46.33
C GLY A 5 14.85 -38.19 47.24
N LEU A 6 14.09 -37.13 46.99
CA LEU A 6 12.82 -36.77 47.68
C LEU A 6 11.60 -37.62 47.24
N GLY A 7 11.82 -38.76 46.61
CA GLY A 7 10.74 -39.61 46.08
C GLY A 7 10.04 -40.43 47.17
N ASN A 8 8.76 -40.77 46.93
CA ASN A 8 8.00 -41.63 47.82
C ASN A 8 8.64 -43.03 47.95
N GLU A 9 8.63 -43.61 49.16
CA GLU A 9 9.02 -45.01 49.38
C GLU A 9 8.11 -45.95 48.58
N ILE A 10 8.71 -46.92 47.88
CA ILE A 10 7.99 -47.91 47.08
C ILE A 10 8.24 -49.30 47.69
N TYR A 11 7.18 -50.10 47.86
CA TYR A 11 7.24 -51.44 48.42
C TYR A 11 6.77 -52.48 47.39
N GLY A 12 7.68 -53.31 46.87
CA GLY A 12 7.37 -54.37 45.89
C GLY A 12 8.38 -54.46 44.73
N GLY A 13 8.14 -55.38 43.79
CA GLY A 13 8.91 -55.46 42.54
C GLY A 13 8.46 -54.39 41.57
N VAL A 14 9.34 -53.44 41.24
CA VAL A 14 9.06 -52.32 40.34
C VAL A 14 9.85 -52.51 39.05
N LEU A 15 9.18 -52.43 37.90
CA LEU A 15 9.85 -52.35 36.60
C LEU A 15 10.41 -50.92 36.47
N PHE A 16 11.73 -50.79 36.45
CA PHE A 16 12.43 -49.50 36.54
C PHE A 16 12.85 -48.92 35.18
N GLU A 17 12.50 -49.60 34.08
CA GLU A 17 12.78 -49.14 32.71
C GLU A 17 11.62 -49.51 31.76
N PRO A 18 11.25 -48.60 30.84
CA PRO A 18 11.78 -47.24 30.70
C PRO A 18 11.25 -46.29 31.78
N TRP A 19 12.05 -45.29 32.14
CA TRP A 19 11.61 -44.16 32.96
C TRP A 19 10.48 -43.42 32.25
N LEU A 20 9.40 -43.12 32.97
CA LEU A 20 8.39 -42.20 32.47
C LEU A 20 8.99 -40.79 32.49
N THR A 21 8.99 -40.11 31.34
CA THR A 21 9.40 -38.70 31.20
C THR A 21 8.33 -37.73 31.67
N GLU A 22 7.15 -38.24 32.03
CA GLU A 22 5.98 -37.49 32.48
C GLU A 22 5.20 -38.29 33.54
N ASP A 23 4.46 -37.59 34.40
CA ASP A 23 3.65 -38.21 35.46
C ASP A 23 2.45 -38.96 34.85
N PRO A 24 2.36 -40.29 34.98
CA PRO A 24 1.25 -41.08 34.41
C PRO A 24 -0.11 -40.82 35.11
N PHE A 25 -0.10 -40.09 36.22
CA PHE A 25 -1.29 -39.68 36.96
C PHE A 25 -1.60 -38.19 36.82
N ALA A 26 -0.78 -37.44 36.07
CA ALA A 26 -1.17 -36.09 35.66
C ALA A 26 -2.48 -36.22 34.87
N PRO A 27 -3.52 -35.42 35.19
CA PRO A 27 -4.67 -35.34 34.32
C PRO A 27 -4.17 -34.99 32.92
N PRO A 28 -4.71 -35.61 31.84
CA PRO A 28 -4.32 -35.23 30.50
C PRO A 28 -4.50 -33.71 30.38
N GLU A 29 -3.46 -33.04 29.87
CA GLU A 29 -3.55 -31.61 29.54
C GLU A 29 -4.86 -31.39 28.80
N PRO A 30 -5.70 -30.42 29.23
CA PRO A 30 -6.97 -30.14 28.55
C PRO A 30 -6.70 -30.02 27.05
N SER A 31 -7.34 -30.86 26.24
CA SER A 31 -7.02 -30.98 24.81
C SER A 31 -7.28 -29.71 24.01
N CYS A 32 -7.96 -28.73 24.61
CA CYS A 32 -8.35 -27.46 24.03
C CYS A 32 -8.75 -26.50 25.17
N CYS A 33 -8.67 -25.19 24.99
CA CYS A 33 -8.08 -24.43 23.88
C CYS A 33 -7.23 -23.26 24.41
N SER A 34 -6.17 -22.93 23.67
CA SER A 34 -5.28 -21.82 23.98
C SER A 34 -5.99 -20.47 23.85
N SER A 35 -5.70 -19.57 24.80
CA SER A 35 -5.99 -18.15 24.63
C SER A 35 -5.21 -17.59 23.43
N VAL A 36 -5.70 -16.50 22.84
CA VAL A 36 -5.10 -15.92 21.63
C VAL A 36 -4.49 -14.55 21.91
N ALA A 37 -3.24 -14.34 21.50
CA ALA A 37 -2.63 -13.02 21.43
C ALA A 37 -2.55 -12.56 19.97
N PHE A 38 -3.07 -11.38 19.67
CA PHE A 38 -3.06 -10.82 18.31
C PHE A 38 -2.03 -9.70 18.17
N ILE A 39 -1.12 -9.81 17.20
CA ILE A 39 -0.12 -8.78 16.89
C ILE A 39 -0.44 -8.15 15.52
N PRO A 40 -0.80 -6.85 15.47
CA PRO A 40 -1.22 -6.19 14.24
C PRO A 40 -0.05 -5.87 13.28
N GLY A 41 -0.38 -5.53 12.04
CA GLY A 41 0.57 -5.05 11.04
C GLY A 41 1.14 -3.65 11.31
N ILE A 42 2.04 -3.21 10.42
CA ILE A 42 2.57 -1.84 10.45
C ILE A 42 1.41 -0.86 10.29
N LYS A 43 1.44 0.25 11.02
CA LYS A 43 0.34 1.23 11.06
C LYS A 43 -0.97 0.67 11.63
N GLY A 44 -1.02 -0.58 12.11
CA GLY A 44 -2.24 -1.27 12.57
C GLY A 44 -2.69 -0.94 14.00
N SER A 45 -1.91 -0.13 14.72
CA SER A 45 -2.25 0.39 16.05
C SER A 45 -2.40 1.90 16.00
N ARG A 46 -3.35 2.45 16.75
CA ARG A 46 -3.52 3.90 16.86
C ARG A 46 -2.41 4.51 17.70
N LEU A 47 -1.96 5.70 17.29
CA LEU A 47 -1.00 6.50 18.03
C LEU A 47 -1.66 7.78 18.49
N TYR A 48 -1.42 8.14 19.74
CA TYR A 48 -2.05 9.25 20.42
C TYR A 48 -1.01 10.13 21.09
N LYS A 49 -1.42 11.38 21.35
CA LYS A 49 -0.68 12.32 22.20
C LYS A 49 -1.65 13.16 23.01
N LYS A 50 -1.32 13.45 24.28
CA LYS A 50 -2.08 14.42 25.08
C LYS A 50 -1.71 15.87 24.70
N VAL A 51 -2.72 16.71 24.55
CA VAL A 51 -2.59 18.15 24.30
C VAL A 51 -3.44 18.88 25.35
N GLY A 52 -2.80 19.30 26.44
CA GLY A 52 -3.50 19.80 27.62
C GLY A 52 -4.43 18.72 28.19
N ASP A 53 -5.71 19.06 28.37
CA ASP A 53 -6.74 18.13 28.85
C ASP A 53 -7.40 17.32 27.71
N SER A 54 -6.98 17.54 26.46
CA SER A 54 -7.49 16.82 25.29
C SER A 54 -6.49 15.77 24.80
N GLU A 55 -6.98 14.79 24.05
CA GLU A 55 -6.16 13.77 23.38
C GLU A 55 -6.25 14.01 21.87
N ASN A 56 -5.11 14.04 21.20
CA ASN A 56 -5.02 14.05 19.74
C ASN A 56 -4.68 12.64 19.27
N GLN A 57 -5.53 12.07 18.41
CA GLN A 57 -5.20 10.87 17.67
C GLN A 57 -4.29 11.26 16.50
N LEU A 58 -3.01 10.88 16.57
CA LEU A 58 -2.02 11.13 15.52
C LEU A 58 -2.14 10.13 14.38
N TRP A 59 -2.63 8.93 14.70
CA TRP A 59 -2.85 7.86 13.73
C TRP A 59 -4.15 7.11 14.07
N GLU A 60 -5.14 7.05 13.18
CA GLU A 60 -5.18 7.60 11.81
C GLU A 60 -5.24 9.14 11.82
N PRO A 61 -4.49 9.84 10.94
CA PRO A 61 -4.36 11.30 10.99
C PRO A 61 -5.61 11.98 10.46
N ASN A 62 -6.00 13.13 11.01
CA ASN A 62 -7.08 13.93 10.42
C ASN A 62 -6.57 14.90 9.32
N ARG A 63 -5.26 15.13 9.27
CA ARG A 63 -4.56 15.97 8.28
C ARG A 63 -3.07 15.62 8.22
N ASN A 64 -2.38 16.02 7.15
CA ASN A 64 -0.94 15.78 7.00
C ASN A 64 -0.11 16.31 8.20
N ALA A 65 -0.54 17.41 8.82
CA ALA A 65 0.11 18.01 9.99
C ALA A 65 0.13 17.12 11.25
N ASP A 66 -0.72 16.10 11.35
CA ASP A 66 -0.62 15.13 12.44
C ASP A 66 0.55 14.16 12.25
N VAL A 67 0.87 13.81 11.00
CA VAL A 67 2.00 12.95 10.68
C VAL A 67 3.33 13.62 10.97
N GLU A 68 3.41 14.95 10.82
CA GLU A 68 4.60 15.72 11.22
C GLU A 68 4.97 15.54 12.70
N LYS A 69 3.97 15.28 13.57
CA LYS A 69 4.19 15.02 15.01
C LYS A 69 4.74 13.62 15.26
N LEU A 70 4.63 12.72 14.30
CA LEU A 70 5.14 11.34 14.38
C LEU A 70 6.60 11.21 13.93
N LEU A 71 7.21 12.27 13.42
CA LEU A 71 8.57 12.27 12.88
C LEU A 71 9.62 11.83 13.90
N MET A 72 10.72 11.29 13.36
CA MET A 72 11.86 10.77 14.09
C MET A 72 13.14 11.46 13.61
N ASP A 73 14.17 11.46 14.45
CA ASP A 73 15.49 11.97 14.09
C ASP A 73 16.25 10.99 13.19
N ALA A 74 17.43 11.40 12.72
CA ALA A 74 18.28 10.58 11.85
C ALA A 74 18.80 9.27 12.50
N ASN A 75 18.59 9.05 13.80
CA ASN A 75 18.90 7.80 14.48
C ASN A 75 17.66 6.91 14.67
N GLY A 76 16.51 7.31 14.12
CA GLY A 76 15.24 6.63 14.35
C GLY A 76 14.73 6.80 15.78
N VAL A 77 15.04 7.91 16.45
CA VAL A 77 14.50 8.26 17.77
C VAL A 77 13.35 9.24 17.59
N SER A 78 12.21 9.01 18.25
CA SER A 78 11.05 9.89 18.09
C SER A 78 11.37 11.31 18.58
N LEU A 79 10.97 12.31 17.78
CA LEU A 79 11.11 13.73 18.15
C LEU A 79 10.15 14.13 19.29
N ASP A 80 9.13 13.31 19.54
CA ASP A 80 8.09 13.53 20.54
C ASP A 80 7.94 12.31 21.45
N LEU A 81 8.37 12.45 22.70
CA LEU A 81 8.42 11.35 23.67
C LEU A 81 7.08 11.10 24.36
N ASP A 82 6.07 11.95 24.14
CA ASP A 82 4.75 11.85 24.78
C ASP A 82 3.77 10.98 23.97
N ILE A 83 4.24 10.31 22.91
CA ILE A 83 3.43 9.45 22.06
C ILE A 83 3.22 8.09 22.71
N TYR A 84 1.99 7.60 22.64
CA TYR A 84 1.60 6.29 23.15
C TYR A 84 0.57 5.62 22.23
N THR A 85 0.35 4.32 22.46
CA THR A 85 -0.70 3.53 21.84
C THR A 85 -1.67 2.98 22.89
N ARG A 86 -2.79 2.40 22.46
CA ARG A 86 -3.81 1.82 23.36
C ARG A 86 -4.61 0.71 22.69
N ASP A 87 -4.85 0.82 21.38
CA ASP A 87 -5.74 -0.07 20.66
C ASP A 87 -5.31 -0.28 19.21
N VAL A 88 -5.77 -1.40 18.64
CA VAL A 88 -5.65 -1.73 17.22
C VAL A 88 -6.78 -1.11 16.42
N ILE A 89 -6.54 -0.88 15.14
CA ILE A 89 -7.53 -0.27 14.25
C ILE A 89 -8.61 -1.29 13.88
N GLY A 90 -9.80 -1.17 14.47
CA GLY A 90 -10.98 -1.89 13.99
C GLY A 90 -11.44 -1.38 12.62
N ARG A 91 -11.93 -0.13 12.59
CA ARG A 91 -12.23 0.62 11.36
C ARG A 91 -11.47 1.95 11.34
N ALA A 92 -10.79 2.25 10.25
CA ALA A 92 -10.18 3.56 10.03
C ALA A 92 -11.25 4.61 9.76
N PHE A 93 -11.13 5.75 10.44
CA PHE A 93 -12.10 6.85 10.39
C PHE A 93 -13.56 6.44 10.64
N GLY A 94 -13.77 5.28 11.30
CA GLY A 94 -15.09 4.69 11.51
C GLY A 94 -15.74 4.05 10.26
N ALA A 95 -15.12 4.15 9.08
CA ALA A 95 -15.72 3.73 7.80
C ALA A 95 -15.02 2.52 7.17
N PHE A 96 -13.69 2.51 7.15
CA PHE A 96 -12.92 1.52 6.38
C PHE A 96 -12.48 0.36 7.27
N ASP A 97 -12.90 -0.86 6.93
CA ASP A 97 -12.56 -2.06 7.71
C ASP A 97 -11.07 -2.38 7.65
N VAL A 98 -10.48 -2.67 8.81
CA VAL A 98 -9.10 -3.16 8.96
C VAL A 98 -9.14 -4.46 9.78
N TYR A 99 -9.40 -4.36 11.09
CA TYR A 99 -9.54 -5.52 11.98
C TYR A 99 -10.94 -5.70 12.57
N SER A 100 -11.95 -4.92 12.18
CA SER A 100 -13.24 -4.98 12.87
C SER A 100 -13.93 -6.34 12.74
N GLY A 101 -13.83 -6.97 11.57
CA GLY A 101 -14.31 -8.35 11.37
C GLY A 101 -13.55 -9.35 12.25
N PHE A 102 -12.23 -9.24 12.33
CA PHE A 102 -11.39 -10.11 13.14
C PHE A 102 -11.63 -9.95 14.66
N ILE A 103 -11.78 -8.71 15.14
CA ILE A 103 -12.11 -8.41 16.54
C ILE A 103 -13.45 -9.06 16.90
N GLY A 104 -14.48 -8.86 16.06
CA GLY A 104 -15.79 -9.47 16.26
C GLY A 104 -15.74 -11.01 16.26
N PHE A 105 -14.91 -11.60 15.40
CA PHE A 105 -14.66 -13.03 15.38
C PHE A 105 -14.04 -13.54 16.68
N MET A 106 -12.98 -12.87 17.18
CA MET A 106 -12.30 -13.26 18.42
C MET A 106 -13.19 -13.08 19.65
N ASP A 107 -13.98 -12.01 19.70
CA ASP A 107 -15.01 -11.82 20.73
C ASP A 107 -16.07 -12.95 20.68
N GLY A 108 -16.42 -13.40 19.47
CA GLY A 108 -17.30 -14.54 19.25
C GLY A 108 -16.73 -15.85 19.82
N LEU A 109 -15.43 -16.12 19.62
CA LEU A 109 -14.76 -17.31 20.18
C LEU A 109 -14.71 -17.33 21.71
N VAL A 110 -14.65 -16.15 22.34
CA VAL A 110 -14.76 -16.05 23.81
C VAL A 110 -16.20 -16.24 24.25
N SER A 111 -17.14 -15.58 23.58
CA SER A 111 -18.55 -15.63 23.93
C SER A 111 -19.16 -17.04 23.78
N ASP A 112 -18.70 -17.83 22.82
CA ASP A 112 -19.15 -19.21 22.60
C ASP A 112 -18.38 -20.24 23.44
N GLY A 113 -17.34 -19.80 24.18
CA GLY A 113 -16.51 -20.64 25.05
C GLY A 113 -15.43 -21.45 24.32
N THR A 114 -15.22 -21.23 23.01
CA THR A 114 -14.15 -21.89 22.24
C THR A 114 -12.77 -21.58 22.84
N ILE A 115 -12.50 -20.33 23.22
CA ILE A 115 -11.27 -19.93 23.93
C ILE A 115 -11.62 -19.20 25.23
N ALA A 116 -10.75 -19.26 26.23
CA ALA A 116 -10.98 -18.54 27.49
C ALA A 116 -10.85 -17.01 27.35
N GLY A 117 -9.95 -16.56 26.48
CA GLY A 117 -9.70 -15.14 26.29
C GLY A 117 -8.81 -14.85 25.10
N TRP A 118 -8.86 -13.60 24.65
CA TRP A 118 -7.91 -13.07 23.69
C TRP A 118 -7.54 -11.62 24.04
N ARG A 119 -6.37 -11.18 23.56
CA ARG A 119 -5.92 -9.79 23.65
C ARG A 119 -5.24 -9.36 22.35
N ALA A 120 -5.52 -8.12 21.93
CA ALA A 120 -4.69 -7.44 20.95
C ALA A 120 -3.45 -6.86 21.65
N LEU A 121 -2.31 -6.89 20.96
CA LEU A 121 -1.03 -6.34 21.41
C LEU A 121 -0.66 -5.13 20.55
N PRO A 122 -1.31 -3.97 20.74
CA PRO A 122 -0.99 -2.77 19.98
C PRO A 122 0.43 -2.30 20.30
N TYR A 123 1.12 -1.74 19.31
CA TYR A 123 2.48 -1.27 19.47
C TYR A 123 2.79 -0.02 18.66
N ASP A 124 3.86 0.67 19.06
CA ASP A 124 4.44 1.76 18.28
C ASP A 124 5.19 1.20 17.07
N TRP A 125 4.46 1.05 15.97
CA TRP A 125 4.93 0.50 14.68
C TRP A 125 5.98 1.36 13.98
N ARG A 126 6.32 2.53 14.53
CA ARG A 126 7.42 3.37 14.06
C ARG A 126 8.78 2.77 14.41
N LEU A 127 8.85 2.02 15.51
CA LEU A 127 10.06 1.37 16.01
C LEU A 127 10.36 0.07 15.26
N ALA A 128 11.62 -0.37 15.31
CA ALA A 128 12.05 -1.65 14.77
C ALA A 128 11.37 -2.82 15.53
N PRO A 129 11.07 -3.96 14.88
CA PRO A 129 10.36 -5.07 15.51
C PRO A 129 11.03 -5.62 16.78
N ASP A 130 12.36 -5.64 16.81
CA ASP A 130 13.13 -6.15 17.94
C ASP A 130 13.21 -5.16 19.11
N GLU A 131 13.05 -3.86 18.86
CA GLU A 131 12.93 -2.83 19.88
C GLU A 131 11.55 -2.85 20.55
N VAL A 132 10.49 -3.07 19.75
CA VAL A 132 9.10 -3.12 20.24
C VAL A 132 8.95 -4.17 21.34
N VAL A 133 9.52 -5.36 21.17
CA VAL A 133 9.37 -6.48 22.14
C VAL A 133 10.19 -6.30 23.42
N ARG A 134 11.09 -5.31 23.46
CA ARG A 134 11.89 -4.95 24.65
C ARG A 134 11.31 -3.76 25.41
N LYS A 135 10.32 -3.06 24.84
CA LYS A 135 9.72 -1.84 25.37
C LYS A 135 8.21 -2.00 25.55
N GLY A 136 7.56 -0.92 25.99
CA GLY A 136 6.13 -0.90 26.26
C GLY A 136 5.87 -0.97 27.76
N VAL A 137 5.36 0.14 28.31
CA VAL A 137 4.95 0.26 29.71
C VAL A 137 3.55 0.84 29.75
N GLU A 138 2.67 0.20 30.51
CA GLU A 138 1.33 0.73 30.75
C GLU A 138 1.43 1.96 31.67
N THR A 139 0.95 3.10 31.20
CA THR A 139 0.99 4.40 31.91
C THR A 139 -0.34 4.76 32.57
N GLY A 140 -1.30 3.83 32.56
CA GLY A 140 -2.65 3.97 33.12
C GLY A 140 -3.72 4.26 32.06
N GLY A 141 -4.96 3.84 32.36
CA GLY A 141 -6.09 3.99 31.44
C GLY A 141 -5.96 3.16 30.15
N GLY A 142 -5.16 2.09 30.16
CA GLY A 142 -4.85 1.28 28.98
C GLY A 142 -3.81 1.89 28.03
N ASN A 143 -3.24 3.06 28.36
CA ASN A 143 -2.23 3.70 27.51
C ASN A 143 -0.87 3.01 27.67
N ILE A 144 -0.20 2.72 26.55
CA ILE A 144 1.09 2.02 26.50
C ILE A 144 2.12 2.92 25.84
N SER A 145 3.16 3.28 26.58
CA SER A 145 4.30 4.03 26.06
C SER A 145 5.43 3.08 25.67
N TYR A 146 5.84 3.11 24.41
CA TYR A 146 7.03 2.42 23.90
C TYR A 146 8.28 3.31 23.94
N LEU A 147 8.12 4.58 24.32
CA LEU A 147 9.20 5.56 24.40
C LEU A 147 9.69 5.76 25.84
N SER A 148 8.89 5.35 26.82
CA SER A 148 9.27 5.35 28.24
C SER A 148 10.10 4.10 28.58
N PRO A 149 11.08 4.23 29.50
CA PRO A 149 11.87 3.09 29.94
C PRO A 149 11.01 2.10 30.73
N VAL A 150 11.22 0.80 30.49
CA VAL A 150 10.63 -0.27 31.31
C VAL A 150 11.26 -0.24 32.71
N PRO A 151 10.47 -0.16 33.80
CA PRO A 151 11.01 -0.16 35.15
C PRO A 151 11.85 -1.41 35.43
N ALA A 152 12.89 -1.25 36.25
CA ALA A 152 13.79 -2.36 36.58
C ALA A 152 13.04 -3.49 37.30
N GLY A 153 13.12 -4.70 36.75
CA GLY A 153 12.44 -5.88 37.27
C GLY A 153 11.04 -6.13 36.72
N GLU A 154 10.52 -5.25 35.87
CA GLU A 154 9.23 -5.44 35.19
C GLU A 154 9.41 -6.04 33.79
N LEU A 155 8.38 -6.79 33.35
CA LEU A 155 8.30 -7.31 32.00
C LEU A 155 7.70 -6.25 31.05
N PRO A 156 8.20 -6.13 29.81
CA PRO A 156 7.57 -5.31 28.78
C PRO A 156 6.12 -5.73 28.51
N PHE A 157 5.28 -4.78 28.08
CA PHE A 157 3.83 -4.96 27.87
C PHE A 157 3.45 -6.27 27.17
N MET A 158 4.01 -6.55 25.98
CA MET A 158 3.66 -7.76 25.23
C MET A 158 3.94 -9.05 26.01
N ILE A 159 5.02 -9.09 26.77
CA ILE A 159 5.42 -10.27 27.55
C ILE A 159 4.49 -10.45 28.76
N LYS A 160 4.13 -9.34 29.42
CA LYS A 160 3.15 -9.34 30.51
C LYS A 160 1.78 -9.83 30.04
N GLU A 161 1.30 -9.38 28.89
CA GLU A 161 0.00 -9.83 28.34
C GLU A 161 0.01 -11.33 27.99
N ILE A 162 1.14 -11.88 27.50
CA ILE A 162 1.27 -13.33 27.28
C ILE A 162 1.18 -14.10 28.61
N GLU A 163 1.82 -13.61 29.67
CA GLU A 163 1.73 -14.21 31.01
C GLU A 163 0.29 -14.23 31.51
N GLU A 164 -0.42 -13.12 31.39
CA GLU A 164 -1.82 -12.99 31.80
C GLU A 164 -2.74 -13.92 30.98
N LEU A 165 -2.56 -13.97 29.65
CA LEU A 165 -3.32 -14.85 28.77
C LEU A 165 -3.06 -16.32 29.06
N ALA A 166 -1.81 -16.71 29.32
CA ALA A 166 -1.45 -18.08 29.67
C ALA A 166 -2.08 -18.49 31.00
N ALA A 167 -2.14 -17.59 31.99
CA ALA A 167 -2.71 -17.87 33.30
C ALA A 167 -4.23 -18.15 33.26
N VAL A 168 -4.95 -17.56 32.31
CA VAL A 168 -6.41 -17.75 32.16
C VAL A 168 -6.78 -18.76 31.06
N SER A 169 -5.81 -19.18 30.26
CA SER A 169 -6.00 -20.12 29.16
C SER A 169 -6.48 -21.49 29.65
N GLN A 170 -7.36 -22.15 28.88
CA GLN A 170 -7.94 -23.44 29.27
C GLN A 170 -6.89 -24.55 29.36
N ASN A 171 -5.84 -24.47 28.52
CA ASN A 171 -4.71 -25.39 28.50
C ASN A 171 -3.40 -24.75 29.00
N GLY A 172 -3.47 -23.56 29.60
CA GLY A 172 -2.27 -22.84 30.06
C GLY A 172 -1.31 -22.37 28.96
N LYS A 173 -1.73 -22.43 27.69
CA LYS A 173 -0.93 -22.01 26.52
C LYS A 173 -1.55 -20.83 25.78
N VAL A 174 -0.76 -20.17 24.94
CA VAL A 174 -1.16 -19.03 24.11
C VAL A 174 -0.78 -19.27 22.64
N THR A 175 -1.76 -19.11 21.75
CA THR A 175 -1.53 -19.05 20.31
C THR A 175 -1.31 -17.59 19.89
N LEU A 176 -0.23 -17.33 19.16
CA LEU A 176 0.03 -16.02 18.55
C LEU A 176 -0.63 -15.99 17.16
N VAL A 177 -1.51 -15.02 16.93
CA VAL A 177 -2.03 -14.70 15.59
C VAL A 177 -1.45 -13.37 15.18
N THR A 178 -0.93 -13.27 13.96
CA THR A 178 -0.22 -12.08 13.51
C THR A 178 -0.67 -11.70 12.11
N HIS A 179 -0.57 -10.40 11.81
CA HIS A 179 -0.84 -9.87 10.49
C HIS A 179 0.32 -9.03 10.00
N SER A 180 0.73 -9.19 8.74
CA SER A 180 1.70 -8.30 8.09
C SER A 180 2.98 -8.18 8.94
N ASN A 181 3.48 -6.95 9.20
CA ASN A 181 4.65 -6.70 10.06
C ASN A 181 4.55 -7.32 11.48
N GLY A 182 3.35 -7.62 11.96
CA GLY A 182 3.16 -8.34 13.22
C GLY A 182 3.84 -9.72 13.23
N GLY A 183 4.05 -10.34 12.08
CA GLY A 183 4.83 -11.57 11.95
C GLY A 183 6.32 -11.38 12.28
N LEU A 184 6.93 -10.28 11.82
CA LEU A 184 8.30 -9.92 12.18
C LEU A 184 8.43 -9.62 13.68
N VAL A 185 7.46 -8.89 14.24
CA VAL A 185 7.38 -8.64 15.69
C VAL A 185 7.24 -9.96 16.47
N ALA A 186 6.46 -10.92 15.97
CA ALA A 186 6.32 -12.22 16.61
C ALA A 186 7.61 -13.04 16.61
N LYS A 187 8.39 -13.03 15.52
CA LYS A 187 9.73 -13.64 15.50
C LYS A 187 10.64 -13.02 16.57
N SER A 188 10.67 -11.68 16.65
CA SER A 188 11.42 -10.98 17.69
C SER A 188 10.96 -11.32 19.11
N LEU A 189 9.64 -11.46 19.29
CA LEU A 189 9.03 -11.79 20.57
C LEU A 189 9.43 -13.19 21.02
N LEU A 190 9.34 -14.19 20.14
CA LEU A 190 9.75 -15.56 20.43
C LEU A 190 11.24 -15.64 20.78
N ALA A 191 12.11 -15.01 19.97
CA ALA A 191 13.55 -14.92 20.25
C ALA A 191 13.83 -14.24 21.60
N ARG A 192 13.06 -13.21 21.95
CA ARG A 192 13.17 -12.52 23.23
C ARG A 192 12.74 -13.42 24.39
N LEU A 193 11.64 -14.15 24.27
CA LEU A 193 11.17 -15.07 25.31
C LEU A 193 12.17 -16.22 25.55
N GLU A 194 12.81 -16.75 24.50
CA GLU A 194 13.90 -17.74 24.63
C GLU A 194 15.12 -17.18 25.36
N ALA A 195 15.53 -15.96 25.01
CA ALA A 195 16.63 -15.29 25.71
C ALA A 195 16.31 -15.09 27.19
N LEU A 196 15.07 -14.68 27.52
CA LEU A 196 14.62 -14.53 28.90
C LEU A 196 14.57 -15.86 29.66
N LYS A 197 14.19 -16.95 29.00
CA LYS A 197 14.24 -18.31 29.57
C LYS A 197 15.66 -18.74 29.87
N THR A 198 16.60 -18.48 28.97
CA THR A 198 18.02 -18.79 29.17
C THR A 198 18.60 -18.00 30.34
N LEU A 199 18.14 -16.76 30.54
CA LEU A 199 18.52 -15.92 31.67
C LEU A 199 17.80 -16.29 32.98
N GLY A 200 16.86 -17.24 32.97
CA GLY A 200 16.08 -17.62 34.14
C GLY A 200 15.08 -16.57 34.61
N VAL A 201 14.69 -15.64 33.73
CA VAL A 201 13.72 -14.57 34.05
C VAL A 201 12.29 -15.08 33.96
N THR A 202 11.96 -15.86 32.93
CA THR A 202 10.63 -16.44 32.71
C THR A 202 10.68 -17.63 31.75
N ASP A 203 9.77 -18.58 31.86
CA ASP A 203 9.62 -19.74 30.97
C ASP A 203 8.49 -19.58 29.93
N LEU A 204 7.98 -18.35 29.73
CA LEU A 204 6.80 -18.08 28.88
C LEU A 204 6.90 -18.57 27.43
N VAL A 205 8.11 -18.75 26.87
CA VAL A 205 8.25 -19.39 25.55
C VAL A 205 7.67 -20.82 25.53
N ASP A 206 7.71 -21.53 26.65
CA ASP A 206 7.11 -22.85 26.79
C ASP A 206 5.58 -22.80 26.86
N LYS A 207 5.02 -21.61 27.10
CA LYS A 207 3.57 -21.36 27.09
C LYS A 207 3.04 -21.01 25.71
N ILE A 208 3.90 -20.79 24.71
CA ILE A 208 3.45 -20.62 23.33
C ILE A 208 3.29 -21.98 22.67
N ASP A 209 2.12 -22.26 22.10
CA ASP A 209 1.84 -23.52 21.38
C ASP A 209 1.95 -23.37 19.85
N ARG A 210 1.59 -22.18 19.34
CA ARG A 210 1.55 -21.90 17.90
C ARG A 210 1.79 -20.43 17.60
N VAL A 211 2.38 -20.17 16.45
CA VAL A 211 2.37 -18.87 15.77
C VAL A 211 1.73 -19.01 14.40
N ILE A 212 0.70 -18.21 14.13
CA ILE A 212 -0.02 -18.12 12.85
C ILE A 212 0.31 -16.77 12.23
N MET A 213 1.04 -16.80 11.12
CA MET A 213 1.51 -15.64 10.38
C MET A 213 0.65 -15.43 9.15
N VAL A 214 -0.22 -14.42 9.17
CA VAL A 214 -1.10 -14.10 8.05
C VAL A 214 -0.49 -12.94 7.27
N ALA A 215 -0.18 -13.17 6.00
CA ALA A 215 0.34 -12.15 5.09
C ALA A 215 1.63 -11.45 5.60
N ALA A 216 2.49 -12.17 6.32
CA ALA A 216 3.69 -11.58 6.90
C ALA A 216 4.79 -11.39 5.84
N PRO A 217 5.30 -10.16 5.60
CA PRO A 217 6.42 -9.92 4.69
C PRO A 217 7.74 -10.31 5.37
N GLN A 218 7.97 -11.61 5.56
CA GLN A 218 9.09 -12.10 6.35
C GLN A 218 10.44 -11.69 5.75
N LEU A 219 10.53 -11.64 4.42
CA LEU A 219 11.72 -11.22 3.68
C LEU A 219 11.61 -9.79 3.14
N GLY A 220 10.63 -9.01 3.61
CA GLY A 220 10.32 -7.67 3.10
C GLY A 220 9.38 -7.66 1.89
N THR A 221 9.06 -6.47 1.38
CA THR A 221 8.16 -6.26 0.23
C THR A 221 8.73 -5.21 -0.74
N PRO A 222 8.71 -5.46 -2.06
CA PRO A 222 9.09 -4.46 -3.06
C PRO A 222 8.27 -3.17 -3.01
N SER A 223 7.02 -3.21 -2.51
CA SER A 223 6.19 -2.01 -2.35
C SER A 223 6.84 -0.95 -1.43
N ALA A 224 7.63 -1.38 -0.43
CA ALA A 224 8.35 -0.48 0.47
C ALA A 224 9.42 0.36 -0.26
N ILE A 225 9.94 -0.12 -1.39
CA ILE A 225 10.94 0.59 -2.19
C ILE A 225 10.34 1.89 -2.74
N ALA A 226 9.16 1.82 -3.37
CA ALA A 226 8.49 2.97 -3.96
C ALA A 226 8.06 3.97 -2.89
N ALA A 227 7.53 3.46 -1.78
CA ALA A 227 7.11 4.27 -0.64
C ALA A 227 8.29 5.07 -0.06
N MET A 228 9.45 4.45 0.14
CA MET A 228 10.62 5.12 0.73
C MET A 228 11.33 6.06 -0.24
N LEU A 229 11.37 5.73 -1.53
CA LEU A 229 12.04 6.56 -2.54
C LEU A 229 11.19 7.76 -2.99
N HIS A 230 9.87 7.60 -3.10
CA HIS A 230 8.99 8.59 -3.73
C HIS A 230 7.78 9.01 -2.90
N GLY A 231 7.46 8.29 -1.82
CA GLY A 231 6.16 8.41 -1.15
C GLY A 231 5.01 7.83 -1.97
N ASP A 232 5.31 6.96 -2.93
CA ASP A 232 4.33 6.31 -3.81
C ASP A 232 3.76 5.04 -3.22
N GLY A 233 2.58 4.63 -3.68
CA GLY A 233 2.00 3.34 -3.33
C GLY A 233 1.69 3.15 -1.84
N GLU A 234 1.78 4.20 -1.03
CA GLU A 234 1.31 4.21 0.35
C GLU A 234 -0.22 4.20 0.37
N HIS A 235 -0.83 3.05 0.09
CA HIS A 235 -2.19 2.78 0.54
C HIS A 235 -2.13 2.72 2.06
N MET A 236 -2.52 3.80 2.72
CA MET A 236 -2.60 3.80 4.16
C MET A 236 -3.76 2.89 4.58
N LEU A 237 -3.59 2.20 5.72
CA LEU A 237 -4.63 1.31 6.25
C LEU A 237 -5.97 2.07 6.30
N GLY A 238 -6.92 1.63 5.47
CA GLY A 238 -8.26 2.19 5.44
C GLY A 238 -8.50 3.35 4.46
N GLY A 239 -8.00 3.27 3.22
CA GLY A 239 -8.61 3.99 2.09
C GLY A 239 -8.29 5.49 1.98
N PHE A 240 -7.05 5.88 2.31
CA PHE A 240 -6.60 7.26 2.16
C PHE A 240 -5.13 7.35 1.73
N PHE A 241 -4.75 8.53 1.25
CA PHE A 241 -3.37 8.91 0.95
C PHE A 241 -2.94 10.11 1.80
N LEU A 242 -1.70 10.06 2.30
CA LEU A 242 -0.97 11.28 2.63
C LEU A 242 -0.56 11.96 1.33
N ASN A 243 -0.27 13.26 1.37
CA ASN A 243 0.45 13.84 0.25
C ASN A 243 1.84 13.16 0.15
N LYS A 244 2.32 12.97 -1.09
CA LYS A 244 3.54 12.18 -1.35
C LYS A 244 4.77 12.76 -0.64
N GLN A 245 4.86 14.08 -0.48
CA GLN A 245 5.97 14.76 0.19
C GLN A 245 6.02 14.38 1.67
N THR A 246 4.89 14.47 2.37
CA THR A 246 4.74 14.10 3.77
C THR A 246 4.97 12.61 3.96
N ALA A 247 4.45 11.74 3.09
CA ALA A 247 4.68 10.29 3.15
C ALA A 247 6.17 9.94 3.07
N ARG A 248 6.88 10.50 2.08
CA ARG A 248 8.31 10.24 1.88
C ARG A 248 9.16 10.69 3.06
N VAL A 249 8.97 11.93 3.53
CA VAL A 249 9.70 12.45 4.71
C VAL A 249 9.37 11.65 5.96
N PHE A 250 8.12 11.21 6.10
CA PHE A 250 7.72 10.39 7.24
C PHE A 250 8.44 9.04 7.27
N ALA A 251 8.59 8.38 6.11
CA ALA A 251 9.27 7.09 6.00
C ALA A 251 10.81 7.19 6.14
N GLU A 252 11.41 8.34 5.80
CA GLU A 252 12.85 8.54 5.71
C GLU A 252 13.62 8.11 6.96
N ASN A 253 13.08 8.37 8.15
CA ASN A 253 13.74 8.10 9.43
C ASN A 253 12.95 7.14 10.32
N LEU A 254 12.14 6.25 9.72
CA LEU A 254 11.22 5.37 10.42
C LEU A 254 11.77 3.93 10.49
N PRO A 255 12.41 3.48 11.59
CA PRO A 255 13.00 2.13 11.66
C PRO A 255 12.04 0.99 11.27
N GLY A 256 10.76 1.11 11.62
CA GLY A 256 9.74 0.13 11.23
C GLY A 256 9.54 -0.01 9.72
N ALA A 257 9.74 1.05 8.92
CA ALA A 257 9.68 0.99 7.46
C ALA A 257 10.91 0.28 6.86
N TYR A 258 12.11 0.54 7.40
CA TYR A 258 13.34 -0.10 6.93
C TYR A 258 13.31 -1.62 7.12
N ALA A 259 12.67 -2.10 8.19
CA ALA A 259 12.47 -3.54 8.42
C ALA A 259 11.60 -4.23 7.35
N LEU A 260 10.87 -3.48 6.52
CA LEU A 260 10.02 -4.02 5.45
C LEU A 260 10.69 -4.00 4.07
N LEU A 261 11.89 -3.44 3.94
CA LEU A 261 12.66 -3.52 2.69
C LEU A 261 13.05 -4.98 2.39
N PRO A 262 13.15 -5.38 1.11
CA PRO A 262 13.63 -6.70 0.73
C PRO A 262 14.95 -7.05 1.40
N SER A 263 14.98 -8.16 2.15
CA SER A 263 16.18 -8.64 2.85
C SER A 263 17.15 -9.31 1.88
N ALA A 264 18.37 -9.61 2.34
CA ALA A 264 19.32 -10.39 1.53
C ALA A 264 18.73 -11.74 1.07
N ARG A 265 17.96 -12.40 1.96
CA ARG A 265 17.33 -13.69 1.68
C ARG A 265 16.16 -13.61 0.70
N TYR A 266 15.55 -12.43 0.53
CA TYR A 266 14.54 -12.21 -0.52
C TYR A 266 15.09 -12.58 -1.90
N PHE A 267 16.32 -12.14 -2.21
CA PHE A 267 16.98 -12.38 -3.49
C PHE A 267 17.48 -13.82 -3.66
N ASP A 268 17.48 -14.63 -2.60
CA ASP A 268 17.77 -16.08 -2.71
C ASP A 268 16.54 -16.87 -3.19
N VAL A 269 15.33 -16.33 -3.00
CA VAL A 269 14.07 -17.03 -3.30
C VAL A 269 13.25 -16.37 -4.41
N VAL A 270 13.47 -15.09 -4.70
CA VAL A 270 12.85 -14.36 -5.81
C VAL A 270 13.93 -13.96 -6.81
N SER A 271 13.80 -14.46 -8.05
CA SER A 271 14.71 -14.12 -9.16
C SER A 271 14.33 -12.86 -9.92
N ASP A 272 13.08 -12.43 -9.81
CA ASP A 272 12.58 -11.24 -10.50
C ASP A 272 13.28 -9.98 -9.95
N PRO A 273 13.70 -9.04 -10.82
CA PRO A 273 14.31 -7.81 -10.38
C PRO A 273 13.30 -6.93 -9.63
N VAL A 274 13.75 -6.31 -8.56
CA VAL A 274 12.93 -5.35 -7.79
C VAL A 274 12.97 -3.95 -8.37
N MET A 275 13.91 -3.69 -9.28
CA MET A 275 14.01 -2.43 -10.01
C MET A 275 14.63 -2.65 -11.39
N THR A 276 14.07 -1.99 -12.40
CA THR A 276 14.58 -2.04 -13.78
C THR A 276 14.67 -0.64 -14.39
N PHE A 277 15.54 -0.48 -15.39
CA PHE A 277 15.77 0.80 -16.08
C PHE A 277 15.61 0.65 -17.60
N SER A 278 14.98 1.64 -18.23
CA SER A 278 14.91 1.71 -19.69
C SER A 278 16.28 1.94 -20.33
N ASP A 279 16.45 1.50 -21.58
CA ASP A 279 17.70 1.69 -22.33
C ASP A 279 18.12 3.17 -22.46
N ASP A 280 17.15 4.08 -22.48
CA ASP A 280 17.35 5.51 -22.64
C ASP A 280 17.37 6.28 -21.31
N ILE A 281 17.37 5.58 -20.16
CA ILE A 281 17.30 6.18 -18.81
C ILE A 281 18.34 7.28 -18.59
N THR A 282 19.53 7.12 -19.19
CA THR A 282 20.65 8.10 -19.13
C THR A 282 20.30 9.49 -19.64
N SER A 283 19.20 9.61 -20.38
CA SER A 283 18.67 10.88 -20.87
C SER A 283 17.97 11.68 -19.76
N ALA A 284 17.36 10.99 -18.78
CA ALA A 284 16.64 11.59 -17.65
C ALA A 284 17.48 11.58 -16.36
N ALA A 285 18.19 10.48 -16.08
CA ALA A 285 18.94 10.29 -14.84
C ALA A 285 20.21 9.44 -15.08
N ASN A 286 21.24 9.61 -14.25
CA ASN A 286 22.49 8.85 -14.36
C ASN A 286 22.35 7.37 -13.90
N PHE A 287 21.16 6.77 -14.00
CA PHE A 287 20.91 5.40 -13.55
C PHE A 287 21.54 4.34 -14.43
N GLY A 288 22.00 4.70 -15.65
CA GLY A 288 22.84 3.81 -16.48
C GLY A 288 24.20 3.45 -15.86
N ALA A 289 24.55 4.00 -14.69
CA ALA A 289 25.68 3.56 -13.88
C ALA A 289 25.40 2.26 -13.09
N TYR A 290 24.14 1.87 -12.92
CA TYR A 290 23.71 0.62 -12.29
C TYR A 290 23.52 -0.49 -13.32
N ALA A 291 23.34 -1.73 -12.84
CA ALA A 291 22.85 -2.82 -13.69
C ALA A 291 21.44 -2.47 -14.23
N PRO A 292 21.08 -2.84 -15.48
CA PRO A 292 19.74 -2.61 -16.03
C PRO A 292 18.63 -3.22 -15.16
N ASP A 293 18.93 -4.35 -14.51
CA ASP A 293 18.06 -5.07 -13.60
C ASP A 293 18.72 -5.18 -12.22
N ILE A 294 18.13 -4.57 -11.19
CA ILE A 294 18.56 -4.72 -9.80
C ILE A 294 17.91 -5.99 -9.24
N SER A 295 18.73 -7.04 -9.14
CA SER A 295 18.31 -8.39 -8.76
C SER A 295 19.10 -8.94 -7.57
N SER A 296 19.84 -8.08 -6.86
CA SER A 296 20.57 -8.44 -5.65
C SER A 296 20.48 -7.37 -4.57
N PHE A 297 20.61 -7.80 -3.32
CA PHE A 297 20.62 -6.92 -2.15
C PHE A 297 21.73 -5.86 -2.21
N ALA A 298 22.92 -6.25 -2.67
CA ALA A 298 24.06 -5.34 -2.78
C ALA A 298 23.81 -4.22 -3.80
N GLU A 299 23.26 -4.55 -4.97
CA GLU A 299 22.91 -3.56 -6.00
C GLU A 299 21.79 -2.63 -5.50
N LEU A 300 20.77 -3.17 -4.82
CA LEU A 300 19.69 -2.36 -4.25
C LEU A 300 20.22 -1.37 -3.21
N GLY A 301 21.11 -1.82 -2.31
CA GLY A 301 21.77 -0.95 -1.33
C GLY A 301 22.60 0.17 -1.97
N GLN A 302 23.31 -0.12 -3.08
CA GLN A 302 24.03 0.89 -3.83
C GLN A 302 23.10 1.94 -4.46
N PHE A 303 21.89 1.55 -4.87
CA PHE A 303 20.88 2.47 -5.38
C PHE A 303 20.28 3.32 -4.27
N PHE A 304 19.94 2.73 -3.13
CA PHE A 304 19.40 3.45 -1.97
C PHE A 304 20.33 4.55 -1.45
N LEU A 305 21.64 4.31 -1.52
CA LEU A 305 22.67 5.22 -1.03
C LEU A 305 23.30 6.10 -2.11
N ALA A 306 22.73 6.12 -3.33
CA ALA A 306 23.22 6.94 -4.46
C ALA A 306 24.72 6.74 -4.78
N ILE A 307 25.23 5.51 -4.60
CA ILE A 307 26.67 5.22 -4.67
C ILE A 307 27.24 5.40 -6.09
N LEU A 308 26.46 5.08 -7.12
CA LEU A 308 26.92 5.07 -8.51
C LEU A 308 26.35 6.22 -9.36
N ASP A 309 25.14 6.69 -9.07
CA ASP A 309 24.53 7.80 -9.83
C ASP A 309 24.97 9.19 -9.36
N GLY A 310 25.43 9.32 -8.12
CA GLY A 310 25.86 10.59 -7.53
C GLY A 310 24.73 11.60 -7.33
N ARG A 311 23.46 11.15 -7.26
CA ARG A 311 22.34 12.06 -6.99
C ARG A 311 22.49 12.71 -5.62
N SER A 312 22.03 13.95 -5.51
CA SER A 312 21.91 14.63 -4.22
C SER A 312 20.57 14.29 -3.57
N ASP A 313 20.49 14.47 -2.25
CA ASP A 313 19.23 14.39 -1.51
C ASP A 313 18.19 15.34 -2.15
N PRO A 314 17.02 14.83 -2.60
CA PRO A 314 16.03 15.64 -3.29
C PRO A 314 15.37 16.67 -2.36
N ALA A 315 14.94 17.79 -2.92
CA ALA A 315 14.19 18.78 -2.15
C ALA A 315 12.84 18.22 -1.71
N PHE A 316 12.29 18.73 -0.59
CA PHE A 316 11.00 18.29 -0.02
C PHE A 316 9.89 18.08 -1.05
N GLY A 317 9.75 18.99 -2.01
CA GLY A 317 8.71 18.94 -3.05
C GLY A 317 9.05 18.14 -4.31
N ASP A 318 10.30 17.70 -4.49
CA ASP A 318 10.73 16.91 -5.64
C ASP A 318 10.51 15.43 -5.36
N ASN A 319 9.37 14.91 -5.79
CA ASN A 319 8.99 13.50 -5.57
C ASN A 319 9.24 12.64 -6.82
N ALA A 320 9.78 13.25 -7.88
CA ALA A 320 10.18 12.56 -9.10
C ALA A 320 11.56 11.93 -8.92
N THR A 321 12.51 12.67 -8.33
CA THR A 321 13.84 12.15 -8.00
C THR A 321 13.76 11.18 -6.81
N PRO A 322 14.35 9.96 -6.89
CA PRO A 322 14.34 9.01 -5.79
C PRO A 322 15.11 9.52 -4.56
N ASN A 323 14.58 9.28 -3.37
CA ASN A 323 15.23 9.64 -2.11
C ASN A 323 16.59 8.95 -1.92
N ILE A 324 17.41 9.50 -1.02
CA ILE A 324 18.59 8.80 -0.48
C ILE A 324 18.22 8.29 0.91
N LEU A 325 18.32 6.98 1.11
CA LEU A 325 17.91 6.37 2.38
C LEU A 325 18.99 6.57 3.45
N ASN A 326 18.56 6.48 4.71
CA ASN A 326 19.42 6.62 5.87
C ASN A 326 20.32 5.37 6.04
N PRO A 327 21.65 5.50 5.93
CA PRO A 327 22.56 4.36 5.98
C PRO A 327 22.54 3.64 7.33
N ALA A 328 22.41 4.36 8.44
CA ALA A 328 22.41 3.74 9.77
C ALA A 328 21.16 2.88 9.99
N LEU A 329 20.01 3.31 9.45
CA LEU A 329 18.77 2.55 9.52
C LEU A 329 18.76 1.35 8.55
N LEU A 330 19.41 1.47 7.38
CA LEU A 330 19.65 0.33 6.50
C LEU A 330 20.51 -0.74 7.19
N ASP A 331 21.64 -0.35 7.78
CA ASP A 331 22.53 -1.27 8.51
C ASP A 331 21.80 -1.95 9.68
N SER A 332 20.94 -1.20 10.38
CA SER A 332 20.12 -1.73 11.47
C SER A 332 19.08 -2.74 10.96
N ALA A 333 18.43 -2.46 9.82
CA ALA A 333 17.46 -3.37 9.22
C ALA A 333 18.12 -4.63 8.66
N GLU A 334 19.30 -4.52 8.06
CA GLU A 334 20.10 -5.67 7.64
C GLU A 334 20.48 -6.55 8.84
N SER A 335 20.94 -5.94 9.93
CA SER A 335 21.28 -6.66 11.16
C SER A 335 20.06 -7.36 11.78
N PHE A 336 18.90 -6.70 11.75
CA PHE A 336 17.64 -7.29 12.17
C PHE A 336 17.27 -8.51 11.32
N HIS A 337 17.30 -8.37 9.98
CA HIS A 337 16.96 -9.46 9.05
C HIS A 337 17.94 -10.63 9.15
N ALA A 338 19.24 -10.38 9.31
CA ALA A 338 20.21 -11.44 9.54
C ALA A 338 19.87 -12.33 10.75
N ALA A 339 19.28 -11.74 11.80
CA ALA A 339 18.79 -12.48 12.97
C ALA A 339 17.41 -13.10 12.74
N ALA A 340 16.46 -12.37 12.18
CA ALA A 340 15.08 -12.80 11.99
C ALA A 340 14.92 -13.89 10.91
N ASP A 341 15.72 -13.83 9.85
CA ASP A 341 15.70 -14.79 8.75
C ASP A 341 16.37 -16.11 9.13
N ALA A 342 17.33 -16.08 10.06
CA ALA A 342 17.99 -17.26 10.61
C ALA A 342 17.24 -17.88 11.80
N TYR A 343 16.24 -17.18 12.34
CA TYR A 343 15.53 -17.61 13.54
C TYR A 343 14.64 -18.83 13.26
N LEU A 344 14.79 -19.85 14.10
CA LEU A 344 13.95 -21.05 14.11
C LEU A 344 13.23 -21.12 15.46
N PRO A 345 11.89 -21.05 15.49
CA PRO A 345 11.13 -21.25 16.71
C PRO A 345 11.43 -22.61 17.36
N PRO A 346 11.33 -22.71 18.70
CA PRO A 346 11.43 -23.98 19.41
C PRO A 346 10.55 -25.08 18.80
N PRO A 347 11.01 -26.34 18.73
CA PRO A 347 10.29 -27.42 18.02
C PRO A 347 8.87 -27.72 18.51
N HIS A 348 8.52 -27.33 19.74
CA HIS A 348 7.18 -27.49 20.28
C HIS A 348 6.18 -26.44 19.77
N ILE A 349 6.67 -25.32 19.22
CA ILE A 349 5.84 -24.24 18.68
C ILE A 349 5.50 -24.58 17.22
N LYS A 350 4.22 -24.81 16.95
CA LYS A 350 3.72 -24.98 15.57
C LYS A 350 3.81 -23.63 14.83
N VAL A 351 4.41 -23.61 13.65
CA VAL A 351 4.48 -22.42 12.79
C VAL A 351 3.55 -22.61 11.59
N VAL A 352 2.64 -21.67 11.39
CA VAL A 352 1.68 -21.66 10.27
C VAL A 352 1.83 -20.37 9.50
N GLU A 353 1.97 -20.46 8.18
CA GLU A 353 2.18 -19.32 7.29
C GLU A 353 1.05 -19.28 6.26
N ILE A 354 0.34 -18.15 6.18
CA ILE A 354 -0.79 -17.98 5.26
C ILE A 354 -0.45 -16.86 4.28
N ALA A 355 -0.11 -17.23 3.06
CA ALA A 355 0.08 -16.30 1.95
C ALA A 355 -1.27 -15.96 1.31
N GLY A 356 -1.51 -14.67 1.05
CA GLY A 356 -2.59 -14.28 0.14
C GLY A 356 -2.17 -14.47 -1.32
N TRP A 357 -3.16 -14.67 -2.19
CA TRP A 357 -2.96 -14.97 -3.59
C TRP A 357 -4.03 -14.31 -4.46
N GLY A 358 -3.66 -13.97 -5.69
CA GLY A 358 -4.58 -13.58 -6.76
C GLY A 358 -4.86 -12.08 -6.82
N LEU A 359 -4.11 -11.22 -6.15
CA LEU A 359 -4.26 -9.77 -6.29
C LEU A 359 -3.01 -9.17 -6.94
N ASP A 360 -3.20 -8.14 -7.77
CA ASP A 360 -2.11 -7.34 -8.33
C ASP A 360 -1.22 -6.80 -7.21
N THR A 361 -0.01 -7.34 -7.12
CA THR A 361 0.93 -7.15 -6.04
C THR A 361 2.26 -6.61 -6.58
N PRO A 362 2.77 -5.50 -6.03
CA PRO A 362 4.02 -4.92 -6.48
C PRO A 362 5.20 -5.88 -6.30
N LYS A 363 5.88 -6.21 -7.41
CA LYS A 363 7.12 -6.99 -7.41
C LYS A 363 8.36 -6.16 -7.72
N GLY A 364 8.20 -4.98 -8.30
CA GLY A 364 9.30 -4.05 -8.57
C GLY A 364 8.85 -2.74 -9.18
N ILE A 365 9.83 -1.89 -9.53
CA ILE A 365 9.61 -0.58 -10.14
C ILE A 365 10.43 -0.50 -11.43
N ARG A 366 9.83 -0.03 -12.52
CA ARG A 366 10.57 0.37 -13.73
C ARG A 366 10.74 1.87 -13.76
N TYR A 367 11.92 2.36 -14.09
CA TYR A 367 12.14 3.76 -14.44
C TYR A 367 12.36 3.91 -15.93
N ASP A 368 11.70 4.91 -16.51
CA ASP A 368 11.75 5.24 -17.93
C ASP A 368 12.18 6.71 -18.10
N ALA A 369 12.81 7.04 -19.23
CA ALA A 369 13.10 8.42 -19.59
C ALA A 369 12.00 8.96 -20.52
N LYS A 370 11.11 9.79 -19.97
CA LYS A 370 10.06 10.43 -20.77
C LYS A 370 10.56 11.75 -21.34
N ARG A 371 10.31 12.00 -22.63
CA ARG A 371 10.62 13.32 -23.20
C ARG A 371 9.60 14.34 -22.72
N ASP A 372 10.08 15.37 -22.03
CA ASP A 372 9.29 16.51 -21.55
C ASP A 372 8.73 17.38 -22.71
N CYS A 373 9.33 17.28 -23.91
CA CYS A 373 8.67 17.80 -25.12
C CYS A 373 9.19 17.16 -26.42
N PRO A 374 8.46 17.30 -27.55
CA PRO A 374 8.82 16.62 -28.79
C PRO A 374 10.04 17.21 -29.53
N ILE A 375 10.31 18.53 -29.51
CA ILE A 375 11.46 19.12 -30.26
C ILE A 375 12.11 20.36 -29.60
N PHE A 376 13.44 20.27 -29.43
CA PHE A 376 14.44 21.28 -29.00
C PHE A 376 14.69 21.47 -27.49
N CYS A 377 14.07 20.67 -26.63
CA CYS A 377 14.60 20.48 -25.27
C CYS A 377 15.34 19.15 -25.23
N SER A 378 16.53 19.15 -24.63
CA SER A 378 17.27 17.95 -24.26
C SER A 378 16.85 17.43 -22.88
N GLU A 379 15.72 17.91 -22.37
CA GLU A 379 15.24 17.63 -21.02
C GLU A 379 14.29 16.45 -21.12
N TYR A 380 14.64 15.40 -20.39
CA TYR A 380 13.82 14.23 -20.15
C TYR A 380 13.43 14.25 -18.68
N GLU A 381 12.22 13.81 -18.40
CA GLU A 381 11.75 13.59 -17.05
C GLU A 381 11.85 12.11 -16.70
N LEU A 382 12.05 11.87 -15.41
CA LEU A 382 12.08 10.53 -14.86
C LEU A 382 10.64 10.06 -14.63
N GLU A 383 10.18 9.15 -15.48
CA GLU A 383 8.93 8.46 -15.31
C GLU A 383 9.18 7.13 -14.59
N ARG A 384 8.16 6.63 -13.91
CA ARG A 384 8.24 5.34 -13.24
C ARG A 384 6.91 4.63 -13.27
N GLU A 385 6.98 3.33 -13.45
CA GLU A 385 5.84 2.42 -13.42
C GLU A 385 6.07 1.33 -12.39
N GLU A 386 4.98 0.84 -11.82
CA GLU A 386 5.03 -0.32 -10.96
C GLU A 386 4.93 -1.60 -11.79
N ILE A 387 5.75 -2.59 -11.45
CA ILE A 387 5.69 -3.93 -12.03
C ILE A 387 4.95 -4.81 -11.03
N ASN A 388 3.83 -5.39 -11.46
CA ASN A 388 2.99 -6.22 -10.61
C ASN A 388 3.10 -7.71 -10.96
N THR A 389 2.74 -8.53 -9.98
CA THR A 389 2.42 -9.94 -10.11
C THR A 389 1.14 -10.22 -9.34
N VAL A 390 0.33 -11.14 -9.82
CA VAL A 390 -0.84 -11.70 -9.13
C VAL A 390 -0.50 -12.65 -7.97
N GLU A 391 0.76 -13.08 -7.86
CA GLU A 391 1.20 -14.06 -6.88
C GLU A 391 1.42 -13.42 -5.49
N GLY A 392 0.38 -12.75 -4.99
CA GLY A 392 0.41 -12.03 -3.73
C GLY A 392 -0.96 -11.48 -3.32
N ASP A 393 -0.94 -10.57 -2.36
CA ASP A 393 -2.13 -10.09 -1.64
C ASP A 393 -2.42 -8.60 -1.79
N SER A 394 -1.88 -7.96 -2.83
CA SER A 394 -1.78 -6.51 -3.13
C SER A 394 -0.62 -5.76 -2.46
N VAL A 395 0.08 -6.38 -1.51
CA VAL A 395 1.24 -5.75 -0.84
C VAL A 395 2.44 -6.69 -0.79
N VAL A 396 2.22 -7.96 -0.47
CA VAL A 396 3.28 -8.94 -0.21
C VAL A 396 3.18 -10.07 -1.21
N VAL A 397 4.27 -10.28 -1.95
CA VAL A 397 4.43 -11.44 -2.83
C VAL A 397 4.55 -12.71 -2.00
N TYR A 398 3.91 -13.80 -2.43
CA TYR A 398 3.86 -15.03 -1.64
C TYR A 398 5.23 -15.58 -1.21
N PRO A 399 6.33 -15.50 -1.99
CA PRO A 399 7.62 -16.08 -1.57
C PRO A 399 8.22 -15.36 -0.35
N SER A 400 7.82 -14.12 -0.09
CA SER A 400 8.21 -13.39 1.12
C SER A 400 7.40 -13.85 2.34
N VAL A 401 6.24 -14.46 2.13
CA VAL A 401 5.40 -15.02 3.21
C VAL A 401 5.80 -16.44 3.56
N VAL A 402 5.91 -17.34 2.58
CA VAL A 402 6.24 -18.77 2.80
C VAL A 402 7.74 -19.00 2.77
N SER A 403 8.44 -18.35 3.69
CA SER A 403 9.90 -18.26 3.69
C SER A 403 10.56 -18.95 4.88
N SER A 404 9.80 -19.54 5.81
CA SER A 404 10.38 -20.25 6.94
C SER A 404 10.16 -21.77 6.82
N SER A 405 10.49 -22.53 7.87
CA SER A 405 10.26 -23.98 7.92
C SER A 405 8.86 -24.34 8.45
N GLY A 406 7.88 -23.44 8.30
CA GLY A 406 6.52 -23.59 8.79
C GLY A 406 5.65 -24.49 7.91
N THR A 407 4.36 -24.58 8.26
CA THR A 407 3.35 -25.18 7.39
C THR A 407 2.69 -24.10 6.55
N ASP A 408 2.78 -24.24 5.24
CA ASP A 408 2.34 -23.24 4.28
C ASP A 408 0.87 -23.43 3.87
N TYR A 409 0.16 -22.32 3.80
CA TYR A 409 -1.18 -22.23 3.28
C TYR A 409 -1.31 -21.03 2.35
N PHE A 410 -2.19 -21.16 1.36
CA PHE A 410 -2.48 -20.13 0.38
C PHE A 410 -3.96 -19.80 0.45
N PHE A 411 -4.28 -18.54 0.65
CA PHE A 411 -5.64 -18.03 0.59
C PHE A 411 -5.84 -17.32 -0.75
N ASN A 412 -6.65 -17.92 -1.64
CA ASN A 412 -7.01 -17.28 -2.90
C ASN A 412 -8.03 -16.15 -2.62
N ILE A 413 -7.52 -14.92 -2.55
CA ILE A 413 -8.31 -13.74 -2.24
C ILE A 413 -9.20 -13.38 -3.43
N PHE A 414 -8.71 -13.60 -4.65
CA PHE A 414 -9.46 -13.30 -5.87
C PHE A 414 -10.74 -14.12 -5.95
N ASP A 415 -10.62 -15.45 -5.87
CA ASP A 415 -11.76 -16.36 -5.88
C ASP A 415 -12.71 -16.10 -4.71
N TYR A 416 -12.16 -15.77 -3.53
CA TYR A 416 -12.96 -15.42 -2.36
C TYR A 416 -13.82 -14.17 -2.59
N ASN A 417 -13.28 -13.17 -3.29
CA ASN A 417 -13.98 -11.92 -3.57
C ASN A 417 -15.07 -12.07 -4.64
N GLU A 418 -14.92 -13.03 -5.57
CA GLU A 418 -15.94 -13.38 -6.57
C GLU A 418 -17.04 -14.31 -6.05
N ASP A 419 -16.82 -14.96 -4.90
CA ASP A 419 -17.77 -15.93 -4.35
C ASP A 419 -19.05 -15.25 -3.80
N ASP A 420 -20.08 -15.22 -4.63
CA ASP A 420 -21.41 -14.71 -4.31
C ASP A 420 -22.05 -15.34 -3.05
N SER A 421 -21.61 -16.54 -2.64
CA SER A 421 -22.13 -17.23 -1.46
C SER A 421 -21.60 -16.67 -0.14
N VAL A 422 -20.55 -15.84 -0.20
CA VAL A 422 -19.97 -15.16 0.96
C VAL A 422 -20.71 -13.83 1.17
N SER A 423 -21.39 -13.70 2.32
CA SER A 423 -22.27 -12.57 2.63
C SER A 423 -21.58 -11.29 3.07
N ASP A 424 -20.25 -11.31 3.21
CA ASP A 424 -19.48 -10.18 3.69
C ASP A 424 -19.20 -9.18 2.57
N LEU A 425 -18.98 -7.90 2.95
CA LEU A 425 -18.52 -6.84 2.06
C LEU A 425 -17.38 -7.37 1.18
N ARG A 426 -17.68 -7.53 -0.11
CA ARG A 426 -16.77 -8.04 -1.14
C ARG A 426 -15.60 -7.08 -1.29
N ASN A 427 -14.45 -7.60 -1.73
CA ASN A 427 -13.17 -6.90 -1.87
C ASN A 427 -12.26 -6.90 -0.63
N ARG A 428 -11.91 -8.10 -0.16
CA ARG A 428 -10.79 -8.32 0.78
C ARG A 428 -9.46 -8.11 0.06
N LYS A 429 -8.48 -7.61 0.81
CA LYS A 429 -7.09 -7.36 0.40
C LYS A 429 -6.16 -7.44 1.62
N HIS A 430 -4.85 -7.26 1.44
CA HIS A 430 -3.86 -7.29 2.53
C HIS A 430 -4.35 -6.63 3.82
N SER A 431 -4.75 -5.35 3.78
CA SER A 431 -5.14 -4.57 4.96
C SER A 431 -6.27 -5.14 5.81
N ASN A 432 -7.18 -5.94 5.23
CA ASN A 432 -8.37 -6.46 5.89
C ASN A 432 -8.54 -7.99 5.71
N ILE A 433 -7.44 -8.69 5.38
CA ILE A 433 -7.42 -10.13 5.06
C ILE A 433 -7.96 -11.00 6.21
N LEU A 434 -7.70 -10.60 7.46
CA LEU A 434 -8.21 -11.27 8.66
C LEU A 434 -9.74 -11.14 8.84
N GLY A 435 -10.36 -10.20 8.12
CA GLY A 435 -11.81 -10.06 8.04
C GLY A 435 -12.48 -11.14 7.19
N ALA A 436 -11.73 -11.90 6.39
CA ALA A 436 -12.30 -12.93 5.53
C ALA A 436 -12.82 -14.12 6.35
N VAL A 437 -14.07 -14.53 6.08
CA VAL A 437 -14.72 -15.66 6.76
C VAL A 437 -13.93 -16.97 6.59
N SER A 438 -13.30 -17.20 5.43
CA SER A 438 -12.43 -18.36 5.21
C SER A 438 -11.24 -18.37 6.16
N ILE A 439 -10.57 -17.22 6.35
CA ILE A 439 -9.47 -17.07 7.30
C ILE A 439 -9.97 -17.27 8.74
N GLN A 440 -11.11 -16.68 9.11
CA GLN A 440 -11.69 -16.85 10.44
C GLN A 440 -12.05 -18.31 10.75
N ASN A 441 -12.67 -19.01 9.79
CA ASN A 441 -12.96 -20.44 9.91
C ASN A 441 -11.67 -21.26 10.03
N PHE A 442 -10.62 -20.89 9.30
CA PHE A 442 -9.32 -21.55 9.38
C PHE A 442 -8.68 -21.35 10.76
N LEU A 443 -8.69 -20.12 11.27
CA LEU A 443 -8.20 -19.81 12.62
C LEU A 443 -8.98 -20.58 13.68
N ARG A 444 -10.32 -20.67 13.57
CA ARG A 444 -11.15 -21.51 14.44
C ARG A 444 -10.70 -22.96 14.38
N ASN A 445 -10.54 -23.52 13.18
CA ASN A 445 -10.10 -24.90 13.00
C ASN A 445 -8.74 -25.14 13.66
N MET A 446 -7.79 -24.21 13.52
CA MET A 446 -6.47 -24.30 14.14
C MET A 446 -6.55 -24.29 15.68
N VAL A 447 -7.33 -23.40 16.30
CA VAL A 447 -7.44 -23.37 17.77
C VAL A 447 -8.17 -24.60 18.31
N THR A 448 -9.09 -25.19 17.54
CA THR A 448 -9.82 -26.42 17.92
C THR A 448 -9.15 -27.72 17.45
N GLU A 449 -7.94 -27.65 16.87
CA GLU A 449 -7.18 -28.79 16.33
C GLU A 449 -7.95 -29.62 15.28
N SER A 450 -8.73 -28.94 14.42
CA SER A 450 -9.42 -29.51 13.25
C SER A 450 -8.56 -29.39 11.99
N ASN A 451 -8.48 -30.47 11.21
CA ASN A 451 -7.70 -30.52 9.97
C ASN A 451 -8.52 -30.16 8.71
N VAL A 452 -9.76 -29.70 8.87
CA VAL A 452 -10.61 -29.32 7.74
C VAL A 452 -10.16 -27.97 7.18
N LEU A 453 -9.88 -27.91 5.88
CA LEU A 453 -9.58 -26.64 5.21
C LEU A 453 -10.89 -25.96 4.79
N PRO A 454 -11.07 -24.66 5.13
CA PRO A 454 -12.15 -23.86 4.57
C PRO A 454 -12.01 -23.65 3.07
N ASN A 455 -13.09 -23.23 2.41
CA ASN A 455 -13.07 -22.82 1.02
C ASN A 455 -12.01 -21.73 0.79
N HIS A 456 -11.43 -21.72 -0.42
CA HIS A 456 -10.42 -20.75 -0.87
C HIS A 456 -9.06 -20.85 -0.17
N ILE A 457 -8.86 -21.83 0.72
CA ILE A 457 -7.58 -22.09 1.39
C ILE A 457 -7.01 -23.43 0.93
N THR A 458 -5.78 -23.42 0.43
CA THR A 458 -5.06 -24.62 -0.05
C THR A 458 -3.72 -24.78 0.65
N THR A 459 -3.17 -25.99 0.64
CA THR A 459 -1.80 -26.30 1.11
C THR A 459 -0.77 -26.30 -0.03
N SER A 460 -1.24 -26.16 -1.27
CA SER A 460 -0.41 -26.06 -2.45
C SER A 460 -0.62 -24.70 -3.09
N LYS A 461 0.47 -24.14 -3.61
CA LYS A 461 0.45 -22.94 -4.44
C LYS A 461 -0.66 -23.06 -5.50
N PRO A 462 -1.61 -22.10 -5.58
CA PRO A 462 -2.63 -22.10 -6.63
C PRO A 462 -1.99 -22.02 -8.02
N SER A 463 -2.68 -22.49 -9.06
CA SER A 463 -2.21 -22.29 -10.43
C SER A 463 -2.58 -20.89 -10.92
N LEU A 464 -1.83 -20.40 -11.91
CA LEU A 464 -2.11 -19.13 -12.61
C LEU A 464 -3.29 -19.26 -13.60
N ASP A 465 -3.91 -20.46 -13.69
CA ASP A 465 -4.98 -20.75 -14.65
C ASP A 465 -6.25 -19.99 -14.22
N GLY A 466 -6.49 -18.81 -14.80
CA GLY A 466 -7.55 -17.89 -14.40
C GLY A 466 -7.14 -16.41 -14.30
N GLU A 467 -5.90 -16.08 -14.67
CA GLU A 467 -5.38 -14.70 -14.71
C GLU A 467 -5.76 -13.94 -15.99
N ASP A 468 -6.65 -14.56 -16.76
CA ASP A 468 -7.15 -14.14 -18.04
C ASP A 468 -8.12 -12.98 -17.85
N GLY A 469 -7.74 -11.82 -18.36
CA GLY A 469 -8.62 -10.66 -18.33
C GLY A 469 -8.43 -9.76 -17.12
N ARG A 470 -7.22 -9.53 -16.60
CA ARG A 470 -7.00 -8.31 -15.81
C ARG A 470 -7.12 -7.07 -16.69
N LEU A 471 -7.72 -6.04 -16.13
CA LEU A 471 -7.89 -4.75 -16.78
C LEU A 471 -7.26 -3.67 -15.92
N THR A 472 -6.28 -2.97 -16.46
CA THR A 472 -5.68 -1.79 -15.81
C THR A 472 -6.01 -0.56 -16.62
N LEU A 473 -6.62 0.42 -15.98
CA LEU A 473 -6.98 1.71 -16.56
C LEU A 473 -6.17 2.80 -15.89
N SER A 474 -5.36 3.52 -16.66
CA SER A 474 -4.49 4.58 -16.14
C SER A 474 -4.84 5.91 -16.79
N VAL A 475 -4.84 6.97 -15.98
CA VAL A 475 -4.87 8.35 -16.45
C VAL A 475 -3.65 9.11 -15.98
N PHE A 476 -3.14 9.98 -16.84
CA PHE A 476 -2.07 10.90 -16.54
C PHE A 476 -2.65 12.31 -16.45
N SER A 477 -2.27 13.01 -15.38
CA SER A 477 -2.82 14.29 -14.91
C SER A 477 -3.03 15.36 -16.00
N PRO A 478 -3.93 16.36 -15.81
CA PRO A 478 -4.65 16.70 -14.58
C PRO A 478 -6.12 16.23 -14.58
N ILE A 479 -6.34 14.91 -14.57
CA ILE A 479 -7.68 14.29 -14.48
C ILE A 479 -7.72 13.24 -13.35
N THR A 480 -8.90 12.97 -12.78
CA THR A 480 -9.17 11.80 -11.92
C THR A 480 -9.72 10.64 -12.74
N ILE A 481 -9.79 9.45 -12.14
CA ILE A 481 -10.44 8.28 -12.73
C ILE A 481 -11.31 7.59 -11.67
N ASP A 482 -12.54 7.29 -12.05
CA ASP A 482 -13.55 6.64 -11.22
C ASP A 482 -14.21 5.53 -12.05
N ALA A 483 -14.30 4.32 -11.49
CA ALA A 483 -14.92 3.17 -12.14
C ALA A 483 -16.22 2.78 -11.44
N TYR A 484 -17.23 2.41 -12.22
CA TYR A 484 -18.52 1.93 -11.75
C TYR A 484 -18.86 0.61 -12.45
N ASP A 485 -19.20 -0.43 -11.69
CA ASP A 485 -19.67 -1.70 -12.24
C ASP A 485 -21.18 -1.67 -12.58
N SER A 486 -21.70 -2.79 -13.08
CA SER A 486 -23.13 -2.94 -13.39
C SER A 486 -24.09 -2.84 -12.19
N ALA A 487 -23.58 -3.05 -10.97
CA ALA A 487 -24.31 -2.86 -9.72
C ALA A 487 -24.16 -1.44 -9.15
N ASN A 488 -23.44 -0.57 -9.87
CA ASN A 488 -23.08 0.78 -9.46
C ASN A 488 -22.25 0.80 -8.16
N LEU A 489 -21.49 -0.27 -7.90
CA LEU A 489 -20.37 -0.24 -6.96
C LEU A 489 -19.25 0.60 -7.58
N HIS A 490 -18.54 1.32 -6.73
CA HIS A 490 -17.59 2.35 -7.13
C HIS A 490 -16.17 2.03 -6.66
N THR A 491 -15.20 2.29 -7.54
CA THR A 491 -13.77 2.29 -7.21
C THR A 491 -13.13 3.56 -7.75
N GLY A 492 -12.57 4.37 -6.87
CA GLY A 492 -12.12 5.72 -7.20
C GLY A 492 -12.05 6.65 -6.00
N LEU A 493 -11.88 7.93 -6.25
CA LEU A 493 -11.78 8.94 -5.20
C LEU A 493 -13.15 9.23 -4.59
N ILE A 494 -13.18 9.52 -3.28
CA ILE A 494 -14.40 9.92 -2.59
C ILE A 494 -14.21 11.25 -1.84
N PRO A 495 -15.31 12.00 -1.57
CA PRO A 495 -15.25 13.14 -0.68
C PRO A 495 -14.69 12.75 0.68
N SER A 496 -13.89 13.64 1.29
CA SER A 496 -13.34 13.37 2.60
C SER A 496 -14.45 13.10 3.63
N PRO A 497 -14.39 11.98 4.37
CA PRO A 497 -15.31 11.72 5.48
C PRO A 497 -15.00 12.59 6.71
N ILE A 498 -13.88 13.32 6.70
CA ILE A 498 -13.44 14.19 7.79
C ILE A 498 -13.57 15.66 7.34
N PRO A 499 -14.40 16.47 8.02
CA PRO A 499 -14.48 17.90 7.73
C PRO A 499 -13.11 18.59 7.81
N ASP A 500 -12.82 19.46 6.84
CA ASP A 500 -11.59 20.26 6.77
C ASP A 500 -10.27 19.45 6.71
N SER A 501 -10.32 18.17 6.34
CA SER A 501 -9.13 17.36 6.09
C SER A 501 -8.46 17.74 4.77
N ASP A 502 -7.13 17.73 4.75
CA ASP A 502 -6.30 17.89 3.55
C ASP A 502 -5.82 16.53 3.01
N LEU A 503 -6.41 15.43 3.49
CA LEU A 503 -6.14 14.07 3.02
C LEU A 503 -7.04 13.72 1.83
N ILE A 504 -6.52 12.86 0.96
CA ILE A 504 -7.26 12.31 -0.18
C ILE A 504 -7.81 10.95 0.23
N PHE A 505 -9.07 10.69 -0.08
CA PHE A 505 -9.77 9.45 0.27
C PHE A 505 -10.24 8.74 -0.99
N PHE A 506 -10.28 7.42 -0.93
CA PHE A 506 -10.75 6.57 -2.00
C PHE A 506 -11.49 5.36 -1.44
N GLU A 507 -12.26 4.70 -2.30
CA GLU A 507 -12.89 3.43 -1.98
C GLU A 507 -12.72 2.44 -3.13
N GLU A 508 -12.89 1.16 -2.81
CA GLU A 508 -12.71 0.05 -3.75
C GLU A 508 -13.86 -0.95 -3.50
N LYS A 509 -15.09 -0.57 -3.87
CA LYS A 509 -16.26 -1.41 -3.59
C LYS A 509 -16.51 -2.46 -4.65
N ILE A 510 -15.96 -2.28 -5.86
CA ILE A 510 -16.03 -3.29 -6.91
C ILE A 510 -15.15 -4.48 -6.47
N PRO A 511 -15.65 -5.74 -6.53
CA PRO A 511 -14.84 -6.91 -6.22
C PRO A 511 -13.52 -6.94 -7.00
N ASN A 512 -12.43 -7.31 -6.32
CA ASN A 512 -11.08 -7.42 -6.87
C ASN A 512 -10.50 -6.16 -7.52
N SER A 513 -11.14 -5.02 -7.31
CA SER A 513 -10.67 -3.75 -7.83
C SER A 513 -9.71 -3.05 -6.87
N TYR A 514 -8.89 -2.16 -7.43
CA TYR A 514 -8.05 -1.24 -6.65
C TYR A 514 -8.00 0.15 -7.27
N TYR A 515 -7.72 1.17 -6.47
CA TYR A 515 -7.37 2.51 -6.91
C TYR A 515 -5.99 2.90 -6.37
N LYS A 516 -5.08 3.33 -7.24
CA LYS A 516 -3.68 3.62 -6.89
C LYS A 516 -3.16 4.89 -7.55
N GLU A 517 -2.30 5.61 -6.82
CA GLU A 517 -1.50 6.71 -7.38
C GLU A 517 0.00 6.34 -7.33
N PHE A 518 0.65 6.35 -8.49
CA PHE A 518 2.05 5.97 -8.66
C PHE A 518 2.69 6.83 -9.75
N GLY A 519 3.83 7.47 -9.48
CA GLY A 519 4.37 8.48 -10.40
C GLY A 519 3.37 9.62 -10.62
N GLU A 520 3.08 9.93 -11.89
CA GLU A 520 2.02 10.87 -12.28
C GLU A 520 0.68 10.17 -12.59
N GLY A 521 0.70 8.84 -12.66
CA GLY A 521 -0.43 8.00 -13.02
C GLY A 521 -1.40 7.82 -11.86
N LYS A 522 -2.70 7.88 -12.19
CA LYS A 522 -3.79 7.39 -11.34
C LYS A 522 -4.38 6.19 -12.04
N THR A 523 -4.45 5.06 -11.34
CA THR A 523 -4.76 3.78 -11.93
C THR A 523 -5.91 3.11 -11.19
N VAL A 524 -6.83 2.54 -11.95
CA VAL A 524 -7.86 1.64 -11.46
C VAL A 524 -7.64 0.26 -12.08
N GLY A 525 -7.50 -0.75 -11.24
CA GLY A 525 -7.48 -2.15 -11.67
C GLY A 525 -8.85 -2.80 -11.48
N LEU A 526 -9.25 -3.64 -12.44
CA LEU A 526 -10.56 -4.28 -12.52
C LEU A 526 -10.40 -5.70 -13.08
N ASP A 527 -11.45 -6.51 -12.88
CA ASP A 527 -11.63 -7.74 -13.65
C ASP A 527 -12.18 -7.41 -15.04
N GLY A 528 -11.40 -7.65 -16.08
CA GLY A 528 -11.73 -7.45 -17.49
C GLY A 528 -12.84 -8.36 -18.03
N SER A 529 -13.32 -9.34 -17.27
CA SER A 529 -14.57 -10.07 -17.57
C SER A 529 -15.83 -9.24 -17.26
N GLY A 530 -15.69 -8.12 -16.54
CA GLY A 530 -16.77 -7.25 -16.13
C GLY A 530 -17.15 -6.16 -17.15
N THR A 531 -18.31 -5.56 -16.93
CA THR A 531 -18.76 -4.35 -17.65
C THR A 531 -18.65 -3.14 -16.73
N TYR A 532 -18.01 -2.08 -17.22
CA TYR A 532 -17.74 -0.88 -16.42
C TYR A 532 -18.05 0.41 -17.15
N ARG A 533 -18.49 1.39 -16.37
CA ARG A 533 -18.54 2.79 -16.76
C ARG A 533 -17.41 3.52 -16.06
N ILE A 534 -16.50 4.08 -16.85
CA ILE A 534 -15.33 4.80 -16.38
C ILE A 534 -15.57 6.28 -16.59
N VAL A 535 -15.45 7.07 -15.53
CA VAL A 535 -15.62 8.51 -15.55
C VAL A 535 -14.30 9.15 -15.17
N MET A 536 -13.89 10.16 -15.92
CA MET A 536 -12.67 10.90 -15.67
C MET A 536 -13.02 12.39 -15.58
N ASN A 537 -12.73 13.01 -14.43
CA ASN A 537 -13.10 14.38 -14.14
C ASN A 537 -11.88 15.30 -14.16
N GLY A 538 -11.95 16.37 -14.95
CA GLY A 538 -10.88 17.35 -15.07
C GLY A 538 -10.62 18.08 -13.74
N THR A 539 -9.35 18.21 -13.38
CA THR A 539 -8.92 18.89 -12.13
C THR A 539 -8.05 20.12 -12.39
N GLY A 540 -7.63 20.31 -13.65
CA GLY A 540 -6.75 21.39 -14.05
C GLY A 540 -6.83 21.64 -15.55
N TYR A 541 -5.96 22.53 -16.03
CA TYR A 541 -5.85 22.91 -17.44
C TYR A 541 -4.64 22.23 -18.07
N GLY A 542 -4.80 21.65 -19.24
CA GLY A 542 -3.70 21.02 -19.96
C GLY A 542 -4.17 19.93 -20.92
N THR A 543 -3.39 18.86 -21.01
CA THR A 543 -3.78 17.61 -21.65
C THR A 543 -3.77 16.48 -20.63
N PHE A 544 -4.53 15.42 -20.91
CA PHE A 544 -4.47 14.15 -20.18
C PHE A 544 -4.29 13.00 -21.17
N THR A 545 -3.67 11.93 -20.72
CA THR A 545 -3.56 10.68 -21.46
C THR A 545 -4.33 9.59 -20.73
N PHE A 546 -5.09 8.78 -21.47
CA PHE A 546 -5.77 7.59 -20.95
C PHE A 546 -5.18 6.34 -21.58
N GLU A 547 -4.84 5.37 -20.76
CA GLU A 547 -4.34 4.06 -21.18
C GLU A 547 -5.24 2.96 -20.63
N LYS A 548 -5.63 2.05 -21.50
CA LYS A 548 -6.30 0.79 -21.17
C LYS A 548 -5.34 -0.36 -21.47
N LYS A 549 -4.90 -1.08 -20.43
CA LYS A 549 -4.05 -2.27 -20.55
C LYS A 549 -4.88 -3.51 -20.22
N GLU A 550 -4.93 -4.47 -21.15
CA GLU A 550 -5.66 -5.74 -21.02
C GLU A 550 -4.67 -6.91 -21.08
N PHE A 551 -4.70 -7.79 -20.08
CA PHE A 551 -3.77 -8.91 -19.97
C PHE A 551 -4.38 -10.21 -20.51
N SER A 552 -3.61 -10.92 -21.33
CA SER A 552 -3.93 -12.25 -21.86
C SER A 552 -3.40 -13.38 -20.99
N GLU A 553 -3.82 -14.61 -21.27
CA GLU A 553 -3.48 -15.82 -20.51
C GLU A 553 -1.99 -16.13 -20.42
N ASP A 554 -1.20 -15.66 -21.39
CA ASP A 554 0.25 -15.80 -21.42
C ASP A 554 0.98 -14.66 -20.70
N GLY A 555 0.25 -13.77 -20.03
CA GLY A 555 0.77 -12.58 -19.34
C GLY A 555 1.12 -11.43 -20.27
N SER A 556 0.86 -11.53 -21.58
CA SER A 556 1.07 -10.41 -22.50
C SER A 556 -0.01 -9.34 -22.29
N ALA A 557 0.35 -8.06 -22.44
CA ALA A 557 -0.60 -6.95 -22.29
C ALA A 557 -0.83 -6.27 -23.64
N THR A 558 -2.09 -6.04 -23.99
CA THR A 558 -2.47 -5.14 -25.08
C THR A 558 -2.79 -3.77 -24.50
N THR A 559 -2.14 -2.72 -25.01
CA THR A 559 -2.37 -1.34 -24.56
C THR A 559 -3.12 -0.56 -25.62
N THR A 560 -4.20 0.10 -25.23
CA THR A 560 -4.94 1.09 -26.03
C THR A 560 -4.75 2.46 -25.42
N THR A 561 -4.24 3.42 -26.20
CA THR A 561 -3.87 4.75 -25.70
C THR A 561 -4.65 5.86 -26.39
N PHE A 562 -5.01 6.87 -25.60
CA PHE A 562 -5.57 8.14 -26.04
C PHE A 562 -4.66 9.25 -25.55
N THR A 563 -3.75 9.70 -26.41
CA THR A 563 -2.68 10.62 -26.05
C THR A 563 -3.13 12.08 -26.10
N ASP A 564 -2.78 12.82 -25.04
CA ASP A 564 -2.83 14.27 -24.96
C ASP A 564 -4.19 14.90 -25.30
N LEU A 565 -5.27 14.33 -24.74
CA LEU A 565 -6.61 14.88 -24.87
C LEU A 565 -6.76 16.17 -24.06
N PRO A 566 -7.45 17.20 -24.57
CA PRO A 566 -7.62 18.47 -23.85
C PRO A 566 -8.43 18.29 -22.56
N VAL A 567 -8.03 18.98 -21.49
CA VAL A 567 -8.75 18.98 -20.22
C VAL A 567 -8.79 20.36 -19.57
N THR A 568 -9.93 20.64 -18.95
CA THR A 568 -10.17 21.77 -18.05
C THR A 568 -10.91 21.25 -16.80
N PRO A 569 -11.06 22.04 -15.72
CA PRO A 569 -11.88 21.65 -14.58
C PRO A 569 -13.38 21.40 -14.88
N LEU A 570 -13.85 21.77 -16.08
CA LEU A 570 -15.22 21.48 -16.53
C LEU A 570 -15.32 20.17 -17.32
N THR A 571 -14.19 19.62 -17.75
CA THR A 571 -14.16 18.48 -18.68
C THR A 571 -14.55 17.20 -17.97
N ILE A 572 -15.45 16.44 -18.59
CA ILE A 572 -15.84 15.09 -18.18
C ILE A 572 -15.61 14.16 -19.36
N ALA A 573 -14.80 13.13 -19.15
CA ALA A 573 -14.58 12.09 -20.14
C ALA A 573 -15.17 10.76 -19.65
N GLU A 574 -15.90 10.05 -20.51
CA GLU A 574 -16.53 8.77 -20.18
C GLU A 574 -16.10 7.67 -21.16
N VAL A 575 -15.82 6.48 -20.61
CA VAL A 575 -15.53 5.26 -21.37
C VAL A 575 -16.43 4.15 -20.86
N GLU A 576 -17.05 3.41 -21.78
CA GLU A 576 -17.74 2.17 -21.48
C GLU A 576 -16.82 1.01 -21.82
N VAL A 577 -16.47 0.19 -20.82
CA VAL A 577 -15.65 -1.00 -20.99
C VAL A 577 -16.55 -2.22 -20.98
N LEU A 578 -16.47 -3.01 -22.05
CA LEU A 578 -17.23 -4.24 -22.23
C LEU A 578 -16.24 -5.39 -22.51
N PRO A 579 -16.46 -6.61 -21.98
CA PRO A 579 -15.51 -7.73 -22.08
C PRO A 579 -15.13 -8.13 -23.51
N ASP A 580 -16.06 -7.97 -24.46
CA ASP A 580 -15.90 -8.38 -25.86
C ASP A 580 -15.85 -7.20 -26.84
N ALA A 581 -15.67 -5.96 -26.35
CA ALA A 581 -15.64 -4.80 -27.22
C ALA A 581 -14.39 -4.80 -28.12
N THR A 582 -14.61 -4.81 -29.44
CA THR A 582 -13.51 -4.69 -30.42
C THR A 582 -13.02 -3.27 -30.62
N THR A 583 -13.73 -2.28 -30.07
CA THR A 583 -13.40 -0.85 -30.16
C THR A 583 -13.67 -0.19 -28.82
N THR A 584 -12.70 0.59 -28.33
CA THR A 584 -12.87 1.46 -27.16
C THR A 584 -12.98 2.89 -27.67
N VAL A 585 -13.99 3.64 -27.20
CA VAL A 585 -14.16 5.06 -27.55
C VAL A 585 -14.25 5.91 -26.29
N ILE A 586 -13.71 7.12 -26.34
CA ILE A 586 -13.88 8.13 -25.28
C ILE A 586 -14.96 9.12 -25.71
N LYS A 587 -15.98 9.30 -24.88
CA LYS A 587 -16.93 10.42 -24.99
C LYS A 587 -16.41 11.58 -24.16
N LEU A 588 -16.25 12.75 -24.76
CA LEU A 588 -15.71 13.94 -24.11
C LEU A 588 -16.78 15.03 -24.08
N ASP A 589 -17.16 15.46 -22.88
CA ASP A 589 -17.85 16.71 -22.58
C ASP A 589 -16.76 17.72 -22.18
N SER A 590 -16.55 18.74 -23.00
CA SER A 590 -15.43 19.68 -22.84
C SER A 590 -15.79 20.90 -22.01
N ASP A 591 -17.07 21.26 -21.94
CA ASP A 591 -17.54 22.49 -21.28
C ASP A 591 -18.44 22.25 -20.06
N GLY A 592 -18.72 20.98 -19.74
CA GLY A 592 -19.41 20.54 -18.54
C GLY A 592 -20.91 20.74 -18.59
N ASP A 593 -21.51 20.84 -19.79
CA ASP A 593 -22.95 21.03 -19.96
C ASP A 593 -23.77 19.72 -19.86
N GLY A 594 -23.08 18.58 -19.81
CA GLY A 594 -23.64 17.23 -19.69
C GLY A 594 -23.93 16.56 -21.04
N ASP A 595 -23.73 17.24 -22.16
CA ASP A 595 -23.83 16.66 -23.50
C ASP A 595 -22.43 16.25 -24.02
N THR A 596 -22.38 15.17 -24.80
CA THR A 596 -21.11 14.73 -25.42
C THR A 596 -20.76 15.62 -26.62
N ASP A 597 -19.64 16.33 -26.55
CA ASP A 597 -19.11 17.14 -27.65
C ASP A 597 -18.34 16.32 -28.70
N PHE A 598 -17.52 15.38 -28.22
CA PHE A 598 -16.64 14.58 -29.06
C PHE A 598 -16.73 13.10 -28.70
N THR A 599 -16.65 12.25 -29.74
CA THR A 599 -16.43 10.81 -29.58
C THR A 599 -15.12 10.48 -30.28
N LEU A 600 -14.17 9.94 -29.53
CA LEU A 600 -12.79 9.79 -29.94
C LEU A 600 -12.41 8.32 -30.02
N GLU A 601 -11.65 7.98 -31.05
CA GLU A 601 -11.01 6.68 -31.23
C GLU A 601 -9.56 6.73 -30.69
N PRO A 602 -8.95 5.59 -30.36
CA PRO A 602 -7.58 5.53 -29.85
C PRO A 602 -6.57 6.19 -30.79
N SER A 603 -5.58 6.89 -30.22
CA SER A 603 -4.49 7.49 -30.99
C SER A 603 -3.30 7.81 -30.09
N ASP A 604 -2.12 7.39 -30.53
CA ASP A 604 -0.84 7.69 -29.85
C ASP A 604 -0.31 9.09 -30.20
N ALA A 605 -1.09 9.94 -30.88
CA ALA A 605 -0.64 11.23 -31.39
C ALA A 605 -1.55 12.38 -30.95
N PHE A 606 -0.94 13.47 -30.50
CA PHE A 606 -1.64 14.70 -30.17
C PHE A 606 -2.45 15.25 -31.37
N ASN A 607 -3.71 15.59 -31.12
CA ASN A 607 -4.59 16.21 -32.11
C ASN A 607 -4.79 17.71 -31.84
N PRO A 608 -4.02 18.61 -32.48
CA PRO A 608 -4.09 20.03 -32.20
C PRO A 608 -5.40 20.69 -32.65
N ILE A 609 -6.13 20.07 -33.57
CA ILE A 609 -7.43 20.59 -34.03
C ILE A 609 -8.52 20.27 -33.00
N LEU A 610 -8.53 19.05 -32.46
CA LEU A 610 -9.39 18.67 -31.34
C LEU A 610 -9.14 19.57 -30.13
N PHE A 611 -7.87 19.77 -29.77
CA PHE A 611 -7.48 20.66 -28.67
C PHE A 611 -8.04 22.08 -28.85
N LEU A 612 -7.86 22.66 -30.05
CA LEU A 612 -8.36 24.00 -30.36
C LEU A 612 -9.88 24.10 -30.40
N ASN A 613 -10.59 23.06 -30.81
CA ASN A 613 -12.05 23.03 -30.78
C ASN A 613 -12.57 22.92 -29.34
N SER A 614 -11.93 22.11 -28.50
CA SER A 614 -12.25 22.02 -27.06
C SER A 614 -12.00 23.36 -26.37
N LEU A 615 -10.91 24.06 -26.73
CA LEU A 615 -10.67 25.43 -26.26
C LEU A 615 -11.77 26.43 -26.69
N LYS A 616 -12.46 26.22 -27.82
CA LYS A 616 -13.60 27.09 -28.18
C LYS A 616 -14.78 26.87 -27.25
N LEU A 617 -15.09 25.61 -26.94
CA LEU A 617 -16.19 25.24 -26.05
C LEU A 617 -15.94 25.80 -24.66
N PHE A 618 -14.73 25.61 -24.14
CA PHE A 618 -14.30 26.27 -22.91
C PHE A 618 -14.45 27.80 -22.96
N VAL A 619 -14.05 28.46 -24.07
CA VAL A 619 -14.25 29.92 -24.21
C VAL A 619 -15.74 30.33 -24.20
N TYR A 620 -16.65 29.48 -24.67
CA TYR A 620 -18.08 29.74 -24.61
C TYR A 620 -18.64 29.59 -23.19
N SER A 621 -18.09 28.70 -22.37
CA SER A 621 -18.54 28.51 -20.98
C SER A 621 -18.11 29.62 -20.02
N LEU A 622 -17.09 30.42 -20.38
CA LEU A 622 -16.56 31.52 -19.55
C LEU A 622 -17.47 32.78 -19.46
N ASP A 623 -18.67 32.78 -20.06
CA ASP A 623 -19.62 33.93 -20.09
C ASP A 623 -18.94 35.29 -20.42
N LEU A 624 -18.01 35.27 -21.40
CA LEU A 624 -17.22 36.45 -21.74
C LEU A 624 -18.07 37.52 -22.46
N PRO A 625 -17.71 38.82 -22.35
CA PRO A 625 -18.40 39.85 -23.11
C PRO A 625 -18.44 39.52 -24.63
N PRO A 626 -19.58 39.63 -25.34
CA PRO A 626 -19.75 39.10 -26.70
C PRO A 626 -18.78 39.62 -27.76
N LYS A 627 -18.10 40.75 -27.52
CA LYS A 627 -17.04 41.27 -28.41
C LYS A 627 -15.70 40.56 -28.20
N ILE A 628 -15.42 40.13 -26.98
CA ILE A 628 -14.20 39.46 -26.55
C ILE A 628 -14.27 37.97 -26.93
N GLU A 629 -15.37 37.30 -26.62
CA GLU A 629 -15.61 35.91 -27.04
C GLU A 629 -15.43 35.76 -28.56
N ARG A 630 -16.16 36.55 -29.36
CA ARG A 630 -15.99 36.58 -30.83
C ARG A 630 -14.57 36.91 -31.30
N TYR A 631 -13.78 37.62 -30.49
CA TYR A 631 -12.36 37.85 -30.80
C TYR A 631 -11.54 36.56 -30.62
N PHE A 632 -11.72 35.84 -29.52
CA PHE A 632 -11.05 34.56 -29.26
C PHE A 632 -11.43 33.52 -30.30
N ILE A 633 -12.72 33.30 -30.55
CA ILE A 633 -13.20 32.33 -31.54
C ILE A 633 -12.60 32.61 -32.92
N LYS A 634 -12.66 33.87 -33.40
CA LYS A 634 -12.05 34.25 -34.68
C LYS A 634 -10.54 34.08 -34.71
N TRP A 635 -9.87 34.19 -33.57
CA TRP A 635 -8.44 33.97 -33.48
C TRP A 635 -8.13 32.47 -33.54
N ILE A 636 -8.85 31.63 -32.78
CA ILE A 636 -8.75 30.17 -32.81
C ILE A 636 -8.97 29.65 -34.24
N ASP A 637 -10.01 30.11 -34.93
CA ASP A 637 -10.28 29.73 -36.33
C ASP A 637 -9.11 30.03 -37.28
N LYS A 638 -8.36 31.12 -37.02
CA LYS A 638 -7.18 31.48 -37.82
C LYS A 638 -5.98 30.60 -37.49
N VAL A 639 -5.89 30.08 -36.27
CA VAL A 639 -4.87 29.12 -35.82
C VAL A 639 -5.15 27.77 -36.46
N ILE A 640 -6.38 27.25 -36.37
CA ILE A 640 -6.86 26.03 -37.04
C ILE A 640 -6.51 26.06 -38.54
N LYS A 641 -6.93 27.12 -39.26
CA LYS A 641 -6.60 27.30 -40.69
C LYS A 641 -5.11 27.40 -41.00
N GLY A 642 -4.30 27.76 -40.00
CA GLY A 642 -2.85 27.78 -40.12
C GLY A 642 -2.27 26.36 -40.06
N ILE A 643 -2.75 25.55 -39.12
CA ILE A 643 -2.36 24.15 -38.91
C ILE A 643 -2.78 23.31 -40.12
N GLU A 644 -4.03 23.41 -40.58
CA GLU A 644 -4.53 22.70 -41.77
C GLU A 644 -3.72 23.01 -43.05
N LYS A 645 -3.07 24.18 -43.11
CA LYS A 645 -2.21 24.60 -44.23
C LYS A 645 -0.75 24.22 -44.05
N GLY A 646 -0.41 23.44 -43.01
CA GLY A 646 0.96 23.07 -42.66
C GLY A 646 1.84 24.24 -42.24
N LYS A 647 1.27 25.39 -41.83
CA LYS A 647 2.02 26.61 -41.49
C LYS A 647 2.42 26.66 -40.00
N ILE A 648 2.92 25.56 -39.46
CA ILE A 648 3.18 25.36 -38.02
C ILE A 648 4.06 26.47 -37.41
N LYS A 649 5.20 26.81 -38.02
CA LYS A 649 6.08 27.90 -37.54
C LYS A 649 5.37 29.27 -37.42
N ASN A 650 4.43 29.55 -38.33
CA ASN A 650 3.65 30.79 -38.27
C ASN A 650 2.58 30.73 -37.18
N VAL A 651 2.02 29.54 -36.93
CA VAL A 651 1.08 29.29 -35.85
C VAL A 651 1.76 29.47 -34.50
N GLU A 652 2.93 28.86 -34.28
CA GLU A 652 3.73 29.04 -33.06
C GLU A 652 4.02 30.52 -32.78
N LYS A 653 4.44 31.27 -33.80
CA LYS A 653 4.70 32.71 -33.66
C LYS A 653 3.44 33.48 -33.20
N LYS A 654 2.27 33.12 -33.73
CA LYS A 654 1.00 33.75 -33.35
C LYS A 654 0.59 33.36 -31.93
N LEU A 655 0.80 32.11 -31.53
CA LEU A 655 0.55 31.63 -30.17
C LEU A 655 1.38 32.40 -29.16
N LYS A 656 2.71 32.46 -29.35
CA LYS A 656 3.62 33.25 -28.51
C LYS A 656 3.22 34.72 -28.40
N GLN A 657 2.75 35.32 -29.50
CA GLN A 657 2.25 36.69 -29.50
C GLN A 657 0.93 36.83 -28.74
N ALA A 658 0.03 35.86 -28.84
CA ALA A 658 -1.24 35.85 -28.12
C ALA A 658 -1.01 35.71 -26.62
N ILE A 659 -0.23 34.71 -26.19
CA ILE A 659 0.15 34.47 -24.79
C ILE A 659 0.75 35.74 -24.19
N LYS A 660 1.75 36.34 -24.85
CA LYS A 660 2.35 37.61 -24.40
C LYS A 660 1.32 38.73 -24.29
N LYS A 661 0.37 38.83 -25.21
CA LYS A 661 -0.65 39.89 -25.19
C LYS A 661 -1.64 39.69 -24.03
N LEU A 662 -2.04 38.45 -23.78
CA LEU A 662 -2.95 38.09 -22.70
C LEU A 662 -2.29 38.35 -21.34
N SER A 663 -1.04 37.91 -21.14
CA SER A 663 -0.32 38.08 -19.87
C SER A 663 -0.12 39.53 -19.41
N HIS A 664 -0.22 40.51 -20.32
CA HIS A 664 -0.11 41.93 -19.95
C HIS A 664 -1.40 42.51 -19.36
N HIS A 665 -2.52 41.78 -19.40
CA HIS A 665 -3.83 42.16 -18.85
C HIS A 665 -4.23 43.63 -19.14
N LYS A 666 -4.09 44.05 -20.41
CA LYS A 666 -4.27 45.44 -20.85
C LYS A 666 -5.35 45.58 -21.93
N GLY A 667 -5.87 46.80 -22.06
CA GLY A 667 -6.84 47.15 -23.11
C GLY A 667 -8.18 46.42 -22.94
N HIS A 668 -8.62 45.72 -23.99
CA HIS A 668 -9.90 45.01 -24.01
C HIS A 668 -9.95 43.81 -23.04
N PHE A 669 -8.81 43.28 -22.59
CA PHE A 669 -8.74 42.13 -21.68
C PHE A 669 -8.91 42.48 -20.20
N LYS A 670 -8.87 43.77 -19.82
CA LYS A 670 -9.12 44.24 -18.45
C LYS A 670 -10.52 43.91 -17.90
N LYS A 671 -11.44 43.49 -18.78
CA LYS A 671 -12.83 43.18 -18.46
C LYS A 671 -13.08 41.70 -18.24
N ILE A 672 -12.03 40.88 -18.35
CA ILE A 672 -12.06 39.44 -18.16
C ILE A 672 -11.50 39.18 -16.76
N PRO A 673 -12.11 38.31 -15.95
CA PRO A 673 -11.49 37.80 -14.73
C PRO A 673 -10.05 37.31 -14.99
N GLU A 674 -9.17 37.53 -14.02
CA GLU A 674 -7.77 37.12 -14.15
C GLU A 674 -7.64 35.59 -14.24
N GLU A 675 -8.49 34.86 -13.52
CA GLU A 675 -8.58 33.39 -13.54
C GLU A 675 -8.90 32.85 -14.94
N ASP A 676 -9.96 33.32 -15.58
CA ASP A 676 -10.34 32.95 -16.95
C ASP A 676 -9.22 33.21 -17.97
N LEU A 677 -8.53 34.35 -17.80
CA LEU A 677 -7.42 34.71 -18.67
C LEU A 677 -6.22 33.77 -18.46
N ASN A 678 -5.92 33.42 -17.22
CA ASN A 678 -4.85 32.48 -16.88
C ASN A 678 -5.19 31.07 -17.37
N ALA A 679 -6.44 30.65 -17.29
CA ALA A 679 -6.93 29.39 -17.86
C ALA A 679 -6.68 29.31 -19.37
N ILE A 680 -7.08 30.36 -20.11
CA ILE A 680 -6.83 30.43 -21.57
C ILE A 680 -5.32 30.44 -21.85
N ILE A 681 -4.53 31.19 -21.07
CA ILE A 681 -3.06 31.23 -21.25
C ILE A 681 -2.45 29.83 -21.04
N SER A 682 -2.88 29.10 -20.00
CA SER A 682 -2.41 27.75 -19.69
C SER A 682 -2.68 26.80 -20.87
N MET A 683 -3.92 26.73 -21.35
CA MET A 683 -4.29 25.93 -22.52
C MET A 683 -3.48 26.30 -23.78
N LEU A 684 -3.19 27.59 -23.98
CA LEU A 684 -2.39 28.03 -25.13
C LEU A 684 -0.91 27.70 -25.02
N ASN A 685 -0.36 27.67 -23.80
CA ASN A 685 1.00 27.18 -23.56
C ASN A 685 1.07 25.69 -23.85
N GLU A 686 0.09 24.91 -23.38
CA GLU A 686 0.02 23.47 -23.62
C GLU A 686 0.00 23.13 -25.12
N LEU A 687 -0.89 23.80 -25.86
CA LEU A 687 -0.94 23.67 -27.31
C LEU A 687 0.40 24.05 -27.97
N LEU A 688 1.09 25.07 -27.47
CA LEU A 688 2.36 25.51 -28.02
C LEU A 688 3.48 24.48 -27.76
N THR A 689 3.44 23.77 -26.63
CA THR A 689 4.34 22.68 -26.28
C THR A 689 4.13 21.50 -27.22
N ASN A 690 2.87 21.09 -27.43
CA ASN A 690 2.49 19.91 -28.20
C ASN A 690 2.41 20.10 -29.73
N LEU A 691 2.39 21.34 -30.25
CA LEU A 691 2.29 21.62 -31.70
C LEU A 691 3.60 21.43 -32.49
N LYS A 692 4.71 21.20 -31.80
CA LYS A 692 6.04 21.13 -32.41
C LYS A 692 6.44 19.69 -32.67
#